data_AF-A0A8T3SJ60-F1
#
_entry.id   AF-A0A8T3SJ60-F1
#
_cell.length_a   1.000
_cell.length_b   1.000
_cell.length_c   1.000
_cell.angle_alpha   90.00
_cell.angle_beta   90.00
_cell.angle_gamma   90.00
#
_symmetry.space_group_name_H-M   'P 1'
#
loop_
_entity.id
_entity.type
_entity.pdbx_description
1 polymer ?
#
loop_
_entity_poly.entity_id
_entity_poly.type
_entity_poly.pdbx_seq_one_letter_code
_entity_poly.pdbx_strand_id
1 'polypeptide(L)'
;MVQFTKTNTTLTIDGNGSAGRDGSYGVSGSNSYTYHGRNIHGGPGGNGTPGENGENIQIRLHINHQTDKLEIISANQVDETFYFRDLKKINIESNGGNGGSGGNGGQGINGINGTDGNNATQWTRSSAGTSGTDGGNGGSGGSGGPGGNGGDIDITADIEDLEALLLFGSVTNHGGDGGKKGYGGEGGSGGRAGQGGQAYYWVDHNFHTNTHIQCMNPGSVSGSAGRNGDQGSQGNSGENGRAGSYNFSIQGLGQFHGNYHIALALDTYNISTSNKDLIEPGQIIQLQNITIKNTETMPTPPNIEIEIHPDSNVKLLSENKIIIKSSIPACSSVKLDTPVTLQVANFATQALDNNYRFDAQLHLEARTSHVNQSIPGLSKNPIKLPVGFPIKTSTLSSDQSASLNQPAAFAIKVCNDTGRQFGAARKDDRLVSLVLKLDSGMSNKDVVLNTEGENHLTLPHIVNFNSLSANEIKTFAGTLQFINPPINNDTEAKFSIDLQLEDPITHVVQAIERRNFAIQFTEEYKFNPDADIILLTNSKADVNTVRYWKRIANSLGTKIAIWNTSLESELSYANLFVRDGKSLQDAEGKVVVVLDNNFIGEQNTNTKISNSIANDIFIAAKEHNIATYLIGDHRVEPFVIPIQQRPEVIKCSTPHNKFFTCNKKNKLETMAENYIKDRSLKNPEKTYITTYQFTPHEKSAAFADLCELGVLDIYEGLPRNKLLIATRKDSNHWDLKQHDLFVTAKLLSFSRKIQNYFNPKSDTSVLGASILSDLCNEFMTYSLDEWKTNTNEEKLRSKLTLMKEFLAVHYSEIPHAKKKNWVKLVLEYKYILEHLLTLKQKLSFNATVPAVINHIGLAAIKVWFKEAKVGEDTSALYKQIKSKWGHLDRKHLLQTVLAPIPLEIKSNFTADKFIDKDDFDNTYVKPRAEMKGFSLFKKQVSPTKQIQYHRDHCIFTK
;
A
#
# COMPACT_ATOMS: atom_id res chain seq x y z
N MET A 1 -53.01 22.69 -26.66
CA MET A 1 -52.98 24.02 -26.02
C MET A 1 -51.86 24.00 -25.00
N VAL A 2 -50.92 24.94 -25.06
CA VAL A 2 -49.81 25.01 -24.10
C VAL A 2 -50.35 25.40 -22.71
N GLN A 3 -49.91 24.69 -21.67
CA GLN A 3 -50.30 24.92 -20.27
C GLN A 3 -49.09 25.35 -19.44
N PHE A 4 -49.28 26.34 -18.56
CA PHE A 4 -48.26 26.81 -17.63
C PHE A 4 -48.57 26.30 -16.22
N THR A 5 -47.68 25.49 -15.65
CA THR A 5 -47.86 24.91 -14.31
C THR A 5 -46.65 25.21 -13.43
N LYS A 6 -46.82 26.07 -12.41
CA LYS A 6 -45.81 26.34 -11.37
C LYS A 6 -45.96 25.36 -10.21
N THR A 7 -44.95 24.53 -9.97
CA THR A 7 -44.85 23.67 -8.78
C THR A 7 -43.65 24.09 -7.92
N ASN A 8 -43.93 24.62 -6.73
CA ASN A 8 -42.93 25.24 -5.86
C ASN A 8 -42.11 26.32 -6.62
N THR A 9 -40.83 26.05 -6.89
CA THR A 9 -39.90 26.94 -7.60
C THR A 9 -39.61 26.49 -9.04
N THR A 10 -40.39 25.56 -9.58
CA THR A 10 -40.25 25.07 -10.95
C THR A 10 -41.47 25.47 -11.76
N LEU A 11 -41.25 26.10 -12.92
CA LEU A 11 -42.27 26.30 -13.93
C LEU A 11 -42.15 25.20 -14.99
N THR A 12 -43.26 24.53 -15.31
CA THR A 12 -43.35 23.64 -16.48
C THR A 12 -44.25 24.29 -17.52
N ILE A 13 -43.76 24.36 -18.75
CA ILE A 13 -44.51 24.77 -19.95
C ILE A 13 -44.82 23.47 -20.71
N ASP A 14 -46.08 23.03 -20.67
CA ASP A 14 -46.53 21.72 -21.17
C ASP A 14 -47.35 21.87 -22.45
N GLY A 15 -46.82 21.37 -23.55
CA GLY A 15 -47.48 21.18 -24.84
C GLY A 15 -47.48 19.72 -25.29
N ASN A 16 -47.46 18.75 -24.36
CA ASN A 16 -47.49 17.32 -24.68
C ASN A 16 -48.80 16.92 -25.40
N GLY A 17 -48.69 16.09 -26.45
CA GLY A 17 -49.84 15.51 -27.15
C GLY A 17 -50.45 14.34 -26.37
N SER A 18 -51.78 14.18 -26.43
CA SER A 18 -52.45 13.07 -25.74
C SER A 18 -52.27 11.73 -26.47
N ALA A 19 -52.28 10.63 -25.70
CA ALA A 19 -52.12 9.29 -26.24
C ALA A 19 -53.38 8.82 -27.01
N GLY A 20 -53.13 8.12 -28.12
CA GLY A 20 -54.14 7.43 -28.90
C GLY A 20 -54.82 6.31 -28.11
N ARG A 21 -56.09 6.06 -28.41
CA ARG A 21 -56.90 5.02 -27.78
C ARG A 21 -56.67 3.68 -28.46
N ASP A 22 -56.55 2.63 -27.66
CA ASP A 22 -56.48 1.26 -28.17
C ASP A 22 -57.76 0.88 -28.94
N GLY A 23 -57.60 0.05 -29.97
CA GLY A 23 -58.68 -0.52 -30.75
C GLY A 23 -59.40 -1.65 -30.02
N SER A 24 -60.71 -1.74 -30.20
CA SER A 24 -61.55 -2.76 -29.57
C SER A 24 -61.19 -4.19 -30.03
N TYR A 25 -61.20 -5.16 -29.13
CA TYR A 25 -61.09 -6.56 -29.51
C TYR A 25 -62.26 -7.02 -30.37
N GLY A 26 -61.96 -7.86 -31.37
CA GLY A 26 -62.93 -8.53 -32.20
C GLY A 26 -63.69 -9.61 -31.44
N VAL A 27 -64.99 -9.70 -31.68
CA VAL A 27 -65.86 -10.66 -30.97
C VAL A 27 -65.68 -12.06 -31.57
N SER A 28 -65.26 -13.04 -30.76
CA SER A 28 -65.19 -14.44 -31.19
C SER A 28 -66.58 -14.99 -31.55
N GLY A 29 -66.65 -15.89 -32.53
CA GLY A 29 -67.89 -16.53 -32.96
C GLY A 29 -68.51 -17.34 -31.82
N SER A 30 -69.67 -16.90 -31.32
CA SER A 30 -70.41 -17.58 -30.26
C SER A 30 -71.20 -18.78 -30.79
N ASN A 31 -71.26 -19.87 -30.02
CA ASN A 31 -72.07 -21.07 -30.32
C ASN A 31 -73.59 -20.77 -30.32
N SER A 32 -74.09 -20.19 -31.40
CA SER A 32 -75.53 -20.10 -31.68
C SER A 32 -76.06 -21.50 -32.00
N TYR A 33 -76.92 -22.04 -31.13
CA TYR A 33 -77.64 -23.33 -31.31
C TYR A 33 -78.68 -23.31 -32.45
N THR A 34 -78.54 -22.44 -33.44
CA THR A 34 -79.37 -22.40 -34.64
C THR A 34 -79.06 -23.58 -35.55
N TYR A 35 -80.05 -24.44 -35.77
CA TYR A 35 -79.99 -25.79 -36.35
C TYR A 35 -79.52 -25.93 -37.82
N HIS A 36 -78.92 -24.88 -38.38
CA HIS A 36 -78.42 -24.82 -39.76
C HIS A 36 -77.01 -24.26 -39.73
N GLY A 37 -76.01 -25.16 -39.80
CA GLY A 37 -74.59 -24.83 -39.63
C GLY A 37 -74.08 -23.81 -40.65
N ARG A 38 -74.11 -22.53 -40.28
CA ARG A 38 -73.42 -21.45 -40.96
C ARG A 38 -72.11 -21.20 -40.24
N ASN A 39 -71.03 -21.08 -40.99
CA ASN A 39 -69.69 -20.83 -40.46
C ASN A 39 -69.66 -19.44 -39.80
N ILE A 40 -69.70 -19.37 -38.46
CA ILE A 40 -69.65 -18.10 -37.73
C ILE A 40 -68.18 -17.68 -37.62
N HIS A 41 -67.81 -16.70 -38.42
CA HIS A 41 -66.48 -16.10 -38.41
C HIS A 41 -66.25 -15.26 -37.16
N GLY A 42 -64.99 -15.15 -36.73
CA GLY A 42 -64.60 -14.19 -35.71
C GLY A 42 -64.68 -12.76 -36.24
N GLY A 43 -65.15 -11.83 -35.43
CA GLY A 43 -65.19 -10.40 -35.77
C GLY A 43 -63.78 -9.80 -35.83
N PRO A 44 -63.53 -8.80 -36.69
CA PRO A 44 -62.24 -8.14 -36.76
C PRO A 44 -61.98 -7.28 -35.50
N GLY A 45 -60.71 -7.14 -35.12
CA GLY A 45 -60.28 -6.17 -34.14
C GLY A 45 -60.27 -4.76 -34.72
N GLY A 46 -60.62 -3.76 -33.90
CA GLY A 46 -60.57 -2.36 -34.25
C GLY A 46 -59.13 -1.84 -34.33
N ASN A 47 -58.89 -0.84 -35.18
CA ASN A 47 -57.59 -0.16 -35.21
C ASN A 47 -57.43 0.73 -33.97
N GLY A 48 -56.20 0.84 -33.47
CA GLY A 48 -55.85 1.89 -32.51
C GLY A 48 -55.82 3.26 -33.20
N THR A 49 -56.14 4.32 -32.46
CA THR A 49 -56.12 5.69 -33.01
C THR A 49 -54.71 6.28 -32.94
N PRO A 50 -54.36 7.25 -33.81
CA PRO A 50 -53.12 8.02 -33.68
C PRO A 50 -52.99 8.66 -32.30
N GLY A 51 -51.74 8.85 -31.85
CA GLY A 51 -51.43 9.82 -30.80
C GLY A 51 -51.42 11.25 -31.36
N GLU A 52 -51.74 12.23 -30.53
CA GLU A 52 -51.70 13.64 -30.93
C GLU A 52 -50.25 14.15 -30.98
N ASN A 53 -49.97 15.10 -31.87
CA ASN A 53 -48.66 15.77 -31.89
C ASN A 53 -48.47 16.63 -30.63
N GLY A 54 -47.23 16.80 -30.20
CA GLY A 54 -46.86 17.89 -29.30
C GLY A 54 -47.05 19.24 -29.98
N GLU A 55 -47.42 20.25 -29.19
CA GLU A 55 -47.67 21.61 -29.64
C GLU A 55 -46.35 22.34 -29.93
N ASN A 56 -46.27 23.08 -31.02
CA ASN A 56 -45.11 23.94 -31.27
C ASN A 56 -45.11 25.09 -30.24
N ILE A 57 -44.01 25.25 -29.51
CA ILE A 57 -43.88 26.25 -28.43
C ILE A 57 -42.98 27.39 -28.92
N GLN A 58 -43.57 28.56 -29.13
CA GLN A 58 -42.83 29.79 -29.44
C GLN A 58 -43.04 30.78 -28.30
N ILE A 59 -41.98 31.07 -27.55
CA ILE A 59 -42.02 32.00 -26.41
C ILE A 59 -40.87 33.01 -26.48
N ARG A 60 -41.15 34.26 -26.12
CA ARG A 60 -40.12 35.25 -25.75
C ARG A 60 -40.07 35.38 -24.24
N LEU A 61 -38.87 35.40 -23.69
CA LEU A 61 -38.62 35.74 -22.29
C LEU A 61 -38.22 37.20 -22.18
N HIS A 62 -38.78 37.90 -21.19
CA HIS A 62 -38.40 39.27 -20.85
C HIS A 62 -38.30 39.46 -19.33
N ILE A 63 -37.23 40.10 -18.86
CA ILE A 63 -37.00 40.45 -17.45
C ILE A 63 -37.38 41.90 -17.23
N ASN A 64 -38.50 42.12 -16.54
CA ASN A 64 -38.94 43.44 -16.16
C ASN A 64 -38.13 43.94 -14.95
N HIS A 65 -36.96 44.54 -15.21
CA HIS A 65 -36.01 45.02 -14.18
C HIS A 65 -36.61 46.02 -13.17
N GLN A 66 -37.74 46.69 -13.47
CA GLN A 66 -38.42 47.58 -12.52
C GLN A 66 -39.26 46.82 -11.49
N THR A 67 -39.74 45.63 -11.84
CA THR A 67 -40.67 44.84 -11.00
C THR A 67 -40.10 43.51 -10.52
N ASP A 68 -38.90 43.14 -10.99
CA ASP A 68 -38.19 41.88 -10.69
C ASP A 68 -39.03 40.64 -11.07
N LYS A 69 -39.61 40.71 -12.27
CA LYS A 69 -40.51 39.70 -12.84
C LYS A 69 -40.02 39.19 -14.19
N LEU A 70 -40.18 37.89 -14.40
CA LEU A 70 -40.10 37.24 -15.70
C LEU A 70 -41.48 37.26 -16.36
N GLU A 71 -41.56 37.90 -17.52
CA GLU A 71 -42.71 37.88 -18.42
C GLU A 71 -42.46 36.82 -19.50
N ILE A 72 -43.44 35.93 -19.71
CA ILE A 72 -43.41 34.94 -20.78
C ILE A 72 -44.45 35.34 -21.82
N ILE A 73 -43.97 35.55 -23.04
CA ILE A 73 -44.73 36.17 -24.12
C ILE A 73 -44.86 35.18 -25.27
N SER A 74 -46.05 34.64 -25.53
CA SER A 74 -46.36 33.95 -26.80
C SER A 74 -47.27 34.81 -27.67
N ALA A 75 -47.20 34.65 -29.00
CA ALA A 75 -48.02 35.37 -29.97
C ALA A 75 -48.08 36.93 -29.80
N ASN A 76 -47.06 37.54 -29.17
CA ASN A 76 -47.00 38.95 -28.77
C ASN A 76 -48.01 39.39 -27.68
N GLN A 77 -48.50 38.46 -26.86
CA GLN A 77 -49.25 38.73 -25.63
C GLN A 77 -48.48 38.17 -24.43
N VAL A 78 -48.54 38.85 -23.27
CA VAL A 78 -47.99 38.32 -22.03
C VAL A 78 -48.96 37.24 -21.54
N ASP A 79 -48.58 35.97 -21.65
CA ASP A 79 -49.42 34.86 -21.21
C ASP A 79 -49.37 34.72 -19.68
N GLU A 80 -48.15 34.81 -19.13
CA GLU A 80 -47.87 34.58 -17.72
C GLU A 80 -46.77 35.51 -17.19
N THR A 81 -46.78 35.75 -15.88
CA THR A 81 -45.77 36.58 -15.22
C THR A 81 -45.42 36.06 -13.84
N PHE A 82 -44.13 35.83 -13.59
CA PHE A 82 -43.63 35.26 -12.34
C PHE A 82 -42.61 36.17 -11.68
N TYR A 83 -42.63 36.29 -10.34
CA TYR A 83 -41.52 36.90 -9.62
C TYR A 83 -40.24 36.08 -9.83
N PHE A 84 -39.16 36.74 -10.22
CA PHE A 84 -37.95 36.07 -10.70
C PHE A 84 -37.32 35.20 -9.60
N ARG A 85 -37.31 35.73 -8.37
CA ARG A 85 -36.80 35.06 -7.15
C ARG A 85 -37.55 33.79 -6.74
N ASP A 86 -38.79 33.63 -7.21
CA ASP A 86 -39.58 32.42 -6.93
C ASP A 86 -39.19 31.26 -7.85
N LEU A 87 -38.55 31.54 -8.99
CA LEU A 87 -38.18 30.54 -9.99
C LEU A 87 -36.73 30.12 -9.81
N LYS A 88 -36.51 28.81 -9.73
CA LYS A 88 -35.20 28.17 -9.77
C LYS A 88 -34.99 27.33 -11.02
N LYS A 89 -36.07 26.96 -11.70
CA LYS A 89 -36.05 26.08 -12.86
C LYS A 89 -37.25 26.34 -13.78
N ILE A 90 -37.03 26.30 -15.08
CA ILE A 90 -38.04 26.23 -16.13
C ILE A 90 -37.82 24.92 -16.91
N ASN A 91 -38.88 24.14 -17.06
CA ASN A 91 -38.94 22.98 -17.94
C ASN A 91 -39.87 23.29 -19.12
N ILE A 92 -39.56 22.75 -20.30
CA ILE A 92 -40.47 22.78 -21.44
C ILE A 92 -40.67 21.34 -21.93
N GLU A 93 -41.93 20.94 -22.10
CA GLU A 93 -42.31 19.62 -22.56
C GLU A 93 -43.24 19.76 -23.77
N SER A 94 -42.92 19.11 -24.89
CA SER A 94 -43.68 19.11 -26.14
C SER A 94 -43.54 17.76 -26.84
N ASN A 95 -43.74 16.69 -26.08
CA ASN A 95 -43.61 15.33 -26.59
C ASN A 95 -44.90 14.94 -27.33
N GLY A 96 -44.77 14.17 -28.42
CA GLY A 96 -45.92 13.58 -29.10
C GLY A 96 -46.53 12.44 -28.28
N GLY A 97 -47.85 12.30 -28.34
CA GLY A 97 -48.58 11.22 -27.68
C GLY A 97 -48.32 9.87 -28.35
N ASN A 98 -48.28 8.80 -27.56
CA ASN A 98 -48.14 7.44 -28.09
C ASN A 98 -49.39 7.03 -28.88
N GLY A 99 -49.20 6.26 -29.96
CA GLY A 99 -50.30 5.69 -30.74
C GLY A 99 -50.99 4.53 -30.01
N GLY A 100 -52.31 4.43 -30.16
CA GLY A 100 -53.10 3.33 -29.58
C GLY A 100 -52.78 2.00 -30.26
N SER A 101 -52.79 0.90 -29.50
CA SER A 101 -52.59 -0.45 -30.03
C SER A 101 -53.82 -0.96 -30.79
N GLY A 102 -53.61 -1.75 -31.84
CA GLY A 102 -54.70 -2.43 -32.54
C GLY A 102 -55.30 -3.57 -31.71
N GLY A 103 -56.62 -3.71 -31.75
CA GLY A 103 -57.32 -4.81 -31.10
C GLY A 103 -57.08 -6.14 -31.81
N ASN A 104 -57.00 -7.25 -31.06
CA ASN A 104 -56.92 -8.58 -31.66
C ASN A 104 -58.26 -8.97 -32.31
N GLY A 105 -58.23 -9.74 -33.40
CA GLY A 105 -59.43 -10.32 -33.99
C GLY A 105 -59.99 -11.49 -33.18
N GLY A 106 -61.30 -11.69 -33.26
CA GLY A 106 -62.00 -12.79 -32.59
C GLY A 106 -61.70 -14.15 -33.24
N GLN A 107 -61.80 -15.22 -32.47
CA GLN A 107 -61.68 -16.58 -32.99
C GLN A 107 -62.94 -16.98 -33.77
N GLY A 108 -62.78 -17.81 -34.81
CA GLY A 108 -63.89 -18.41 -35.54
C GLY A 108 -64.41 -19.70 -34.88
N ILE A 109 -65.67 -20.04 -35.14
CA ILE A 109 -66.33 -21.19 -34.50
C ILE A 109 -65.82 -22.54 -35.04
N ASN A 110 -65.74 -23.57 -34.21
CA ASN A 110 -65.48 -24.94 -34.68
C ASN A 110 -66.71 -25.51 -35.41
N GLY A 111 -66.47 -26.24 -36.49
CA GLY A 111 -67.48 -26.98 -37.23
C GLY A 111 -68.06 -28.15 -36.43
N ILE A 112 -69.35 -28.41 -36.62
CA ILE A 112 -70.10 -29.51 -36.02
C ILE A 112 -69.74 -30.82 -36.75
N ASN A 113 -69.44 -31.87 -35.99
CA ASN A 113 -69.20 -33.22 -36.52
C ASN A 113 -70.43 -33.78 -37.23
N GLY A 114 -70.20 -34.54 -38.30
CA GLY A 114 -71.21 -35.39 -38.91
C GLY A 114 -71.61 -36.54 -37.98
N THR A 115 -72.84 -37.02 -38.15
CA THR A 115 -73.43 -38.15 -37.45
C THR A 115 -73.02 -39.47 -38.12
N ASP A 116 -72.59 -40.44 -37.33
CA ASP A 116 -72.32 -41.80 -37.82
C ASP A 116 -73.57 -42.44 -38.42
N GLY A 117 -73.37 -43.27 -39.44
CA GLY A 117 -74.40 -44.07 -40.07
C GLY A 117 -74.66 -45.37 -39.32
N ASN A 118 -75.90 -45.84 -39.36
CA ASN A 118 -76.30 -47.06 -38.67
C ASN A 118 -75.68 -48.29 -39.35
N ASN A 119 -75.14 -49.22 -38.55
CA ASN A 119 -74.60 -50.50 -39.02
C ASN A 119 -75.68 -51.34 -39.75
N ALA A 120 -75.25 -52.18 -40.67
CA ALA A 120 -76.11 -53.19 -41.24
C ALA A 120 -76.54 -54.23 -40.17
N THR A 121 -77.66 -54.89 -40.42
CA THR A 121 -78.10 -56.11 -39.72
C THR A 121 -78.44 -57.17 -40.76
N GLN A 122 -78.87 -58.37 -40.36
CA GLN A 122 -79.43 -59.36 -41.31
C GLN A 122 -80.67 -58.84 -42.07
N TRP A 123 -81.41 -57.88 -41.50
CA TRP A 123 -82.67 -57.37 -42.07
C TRP A 123 -82.55 -55.98 -42.72
N THR A 124 -81.53 -55.20 -42.36
CA THR A 124 -81.38 -53.80 -42.80
C THR A 124 -79.97 -53.54 -43.34
N ARG A 125 -79.88 -52.78 -44.42
CA ARG A 125 -78.59 -52.27 -44.91
C ARG A 125 -78.07 -51.16 -44.01
N SER A 126 -76.76 -50.96 -44.02
CA SER A 126 -76.12 -49.83 -43.35
C SER A 126 -76.54 -48.50 -43.97
N SER A 127 -76.45 -47.40 -43.21
CA SER A 127 -76.55 -46.04 -43.76
C SER A 127 -75.17 -45.37 -43.84
N ALA A 128 -75.03 -44.42 -44.77
CA ALA A 128 -73.85 -43.56 -44.80
C ALA A 128 -73.81 -42.65 -43.56
N GLY A 129 -72.59 -42.29 -43.14
CA GLY A 129 -72.39 -41.21 -42.18
C GLY A 129 -72.56 -39.85 -42.85
N THR A 130 -72.99 -38.84 -42.12
CA THR A 130 -73.11 -37.47 -42.65
C THR A 130 -71.77 -36.75 -42.61
N SER A 131 -71.60 -35.74 -43.46
CA SER A 131 -70.38 -34.92 -43.46
C SER A 131 -70.34 -33.95 -42.27
N GLY A 132 -69.14 -33.68 -41.77
CA GLY A 132 -68.92 -32.57 -40.84
C GLY A 132 -69.05 -31.23 -41.54
N THR A 133 -69.42 -30.20 -40.77
CA THR A 133 -69.48 -28.81 -41.25
C THR A 133 -68.13 -28.12 -41.11
N ASP A 134 -67.86 -27.12 -41.95
CA ASP A 134 -66.60 -26.37 -41.92
C ASP A 134 -66.51 -25.50 -40.64
N GLY A 135 -65.28 -25.18 -40.24
CA GLY A 135 -65.01 -24.18 -39.20
C GLY A 135 -65.13 -22.75 -39.75
N GLY A 136 -65.50 -21.81 -38.89
CA GLY A 136 -65.45 -20.38 -39.20
C GLY A 136 -64.02 -19.86 -39.17
N ASN A 137 -63.65 -19.04 -40.16
CA ASN A 137 -62.39 -18.28 -40.16
C ASN A 137 -62.32 -17.32 -38.96
N GLY A 138 -61.11 -17.08 -38.46
CA GLY A 138 -60.84 -16.05 -37.45
C GLY A 138 -60.87 -14.64 -38.03
N GLY A 139 -61.21 -13.66 -37.21
CA GLY A 139 -61.23 -12.25 -37.61
C GLY A 139 -59.82 -11.66 -37.69
N SER A 140 -59.60 -10.70 -38.59
CA SER A 140 -58.33 -9.98 -38.67
C SER A 140 -58.07 -9.11 -37.42
N GLY A 141 -56.81 -8.95 -37.04
CA GLY A 141 -56.39 -7.99 -36.02
C GLY A 141 -56.35 -6.57 -36.59
N GLY A 142 -56.69 -5.59 -35.78
CA GLY A 142 -56.58 -4.18 -36.12
C GLY A 142 -55.12 -3.72 -36.14
N SER A 143 -54.84 -2.66 -36.90
CA SER A 143 -53.52 -2.01 -36.90
C SER A 143 -53.39 -1.07 -35.70
N GLY A 144 -52.17 -0.90 -35.19
CA GLY A 144 -51.86 0.16 -34.23
C GLY A 144 -51.85 1.53 -34.91
N GLY A 145 -52.28 2.56 -34.18
CA GLY A 145 -52.18 3.94 -34.61
C GLY A 145 -50.73 4.44 -34.54
N PRO A 146 -50.31 5.38 -35.42
CA PRO A 146 -48.99 6.00 -35.32
C PRO A 146 -48.87 6.87 -34.06
N GLY A 147 -47.65 7.03 -33.56
CA GLY A 147 -47.33 8.02 -32.54
C GLY A 147 -47.34 9.44 -33.10
N GLY A 148 -47.73 10.41 -32.29
CA GLY A 148 -47.67 11.82 -32.64
C GLY A 148 -46.23 12.33 -32.71
N ASN A 149 -45.98 13.34 -33.54
CA ASN A 149 -44.67 14.00 -33.60
C ASN A 149 -44.46 14.88 -32.35
N GLY A 150 -43.21 15.04 -31.90
CA GLY A 150 -42.85 16.07 -30.94
C GLY A 150 -42.87 17.47 -31.59
N GLY A 151 -43.26 18.49 -30.82
CA GLY A 151 -43.37 19.86 -31.31
C GLY A 151 -42.01 20.56 -31.41
N ASP A 152 -41.92 21.51 -32.34
CA ASP A 152 -40.76 22.38 -32.50
C ASP A 152 -40.82 23.53 -31.46
N ILE A 153 -39.70 23.78 -30.77
CA ILE A 153 -39.60 24.75 -29.66
C ILE A 153 -38.63 25.88 -30.06
N ASP A 154 -39.07 27.13 -29.99
CA ASP A 154 -38.24 28.32 -30.22
C ASP A 154 -38.36 29.28 -29.04
N ILE A 155 -37.23 29.52 -28.36
CA ILE A 155 -37.13 30.36 -27.17
C ILE A 155 -36.36 31.62 -27.55
N THR A 156 -37.06 32.74 -27.64
CA THR A 156 -36.47 34.05 -27.96
C THR A 156 -36.11 34.82 -26.70
N ALA A 157 -34.95 35.48 -26.68
CA ALA A 157 -34.56 36.42 -25.62
C ALA A 157 -33.71 37.56 -26.18
N ASP A 158 -33.78 38.73 -25.56
CA ASP A 158 -32.83 39.82 -25.80
C ASP A 158 -31.51 39.56 -25.04
N ILE A 159 -30.45 40.27 -25.42
CA ILE A 159 -29.14 40.19 -24.74
C ILE A 159 -29.25 40.58 -23.25
N GLU A 160 -30.16 41.51 -22.94
CA GLU A 160 -30.45 41.98 -21.58
C GLU A 160 -31.15 40.91 -20.74
N ASP A 161 -31.93 40.03 -21.38
CA ASP A 161 -32.77 39.01 -20.76
C ASP A 161 -32.11 37.62 -20.66
N LEU A 162 -30.85 37.46 -21.11
CA LEU A 162 -30.11 36.20 -21.11
C LEU A 162 -30.01 35.53 -19.73
N GLU A 163 -30.15 36.30 -18.65
CA GLU A 163 -30.17 35.77 -17.30
C GLU A 163 -31.32 34.77 -17.08
N ALA A 164 -32.47 34.99 -17.72
CA ALA A 164 -33.60 34.07 -17.65
C ALA A 164 -33.30 32.71 -18.30
N LEU A 165 -32.37 32.65 -19.26
CA LEU A 165 -31.97 31.40 -19.90
C LEU A 165 -31.26 30.44 -18.94
N LEU A 166 -30.63 30.95 -17.87
CA LEU A 166 -30.02 30.13 -16.81
C LEU A 166 -31.04 29.39 -15.93
N LEU A 167 -32.33 29.76 -16.02
CA LEU A 167 -33.38 29.01 -15.35
C LEU A 167 -33.76 27.73 -16.12
N PHE A 168 -33.40 27.57 -17.40
CA PHE A 168 -33.77 26.36 -18.13
C PHE A 168 -33.06 25.12 -17.62
N GLY A 169 -33.85 24.08 -17.33
CA GLY A 169 -33.32 22.82 -16.82
C GLY A 169 -33.52 21.63 -17.75
N SER A 170 -34.75 21.32 -18.14
CA SER A 170 -35.02 20.23 -19.10
C SER A 170 -36.00 20.66 -20.17
N VAL A 171 -35.60 20.49 -21.42
CA VAL A 171 -36.42 20.67 -22.62
C VAL A 171 -36.59 19.29 -23.27
N THR A 172 -37.83 18.86 -23.50
CA THR A 172 -38.13 17.54 -24.11
C THR A 172 -39.19 17.66 -25.18
N ASN A 173 -38.93 17.12 -26.37
CA ASN A 173 -39.80 17.22 -27.53
C ASN A 173 -39.72 15.96 -28.42
N HIS A 174 -39.76 14.78 -27.79
CA HIS A 174 -39.66 13.51 -28.50
C HIS A 174 -40.95 13.19 -29.25
N GLY A 175 -40.88 12.41 -30.33
CA GLY A 175 -42.07 11.81 -30.91
C GLY A 175 -42.58 10.65 -30.04
N GLY A 176 -43.90 10.45 -30.05
CA GLY A 176 -44.53 9.33 -29.36
C GLY A 176 -44.27 7.99 -30.04
N ASP A 177 -44.34 6.92 -29.28
CA ASP A 177 -44.20 5.55 -29.80
C ASP A 177 -45.40 5.14 -30.66
N GLY A 178 -45.15 4.38 -31.72
CA GLY A 178 -46.19 3.76 -32.54
C GLY A 178 -46.93 2.65 -31.79
N GLY A 179 -48.25 2.62 -31.94
CA GLY A 179 -49.12 1.62 -31.34
C GLY A 179 -48.83 0.21 -31.86
N LYS A 180 -48.96 -0.80 -31.01
CA LYS A 180 -48.67 -2.20 -31.40
C LYS A 180 -49.77 -2.74 -32.30
N LYS A 181 -49.42 -3.65 -33.23
CA LYS A 181 -50.43 -4.39 -34.01
C LYS A 181 -51.31 -5.30 -33.14
N GLY A 182 -52.56 -5.42 -33.54
CA GLY A 182 -53.45 -6.50 -33.11
C GLY A 182 -53.17 -7.79 -33.87
N TYR A 183 -53.29 -8.92 -33.18
CA TYR A 183 -53.16 -10.25 -33.78
C TYR A 183 -54.47 -10.69 -34.43
N GLY A 184 -54.39 -11.40 -35.55
CA GLY A 184 -55.55 -12.08 -36.12
C GLY A 184 -56.00 -13.23 -35.22
N GLY A 185 -57.31 -13.43 -35.14
CA GLY A 185 -57.92 -14.54 -34.42
C GLY A 185 -57.73 -15.86 -35.17
N GLU A 186 -57.79 -16.96 -34.43
CA GLU A 186 -57.63 -18.30 -35.00
C GLU A 186 -58.92 -18.74 -35.72
N GLY A 187 -58.77 -19.46 -36.83
CA GLY A 187 -59.89 -20.14 -37.48
C GLY A 187 -60.26 -21.43 -36.73
N GLY A 188 -61.55 -21.70 -36.62
CA GLY A 188 -62.06 -22.89 -35.95
C GLY A 188 -61.78 -24.16 -36.73
N SER A 189 -61.62 -25.29 -36.03
CA SER A 189 -61.43 -26.60 -36.66
C SER A 189 -62.70 -27.07 -37.36
N GLY A 190 -62.58 -27.70 -38.52
CA GLY A 190 -63.69 -28.35 -39.20
C GLY A 190 -64.23 -29.55 -38.43
N GLY A 191 -65.53 -29.79 -38.54
CA GLY A 191 -66.20 -30.93 -37.96
C GLY A 191 -65.75 -32.24 -38.59
N ARG A 192 -65.58 -33.30 -37.80
CA ARG A 192 -65.21 -34.63 -38.29
C ARG A 192 -66.34 -35.23 -39.13
N ALA A 193 -65.99 -36.11 -40.07
CA ALA A 193 -66.96 -36.96 -40.76
C ALA A 193 -67.66 -37.91 -39.78
N GLY A 194 -68.95 -38.15 -39.98
CA GLY A 194 -69.61 -39.34 -39.45
C GLY A 194 -69.14 -40.59 -40.20
N GLN A 195 -68.87 -41.68 -39.47
CA GLN A 195 -68.46 -42.96 -40.02
C GLN A 195 -69.62 -43.64 -40.75
N GLY A 196 -69.34 -44.35 -41.84
CA GLY A 196 -70.35 -45.18 -42.51
C GLY A 196 -70.66 -46.43 -41.69
N GLY A 197 -71.92 -46.85 -41.67
CA GLY A 197 -72.34 -48.04 -40.93
C GLY A 197 -71.62 -49.30 -41.41
N GLN A 198 -71.17 -50.13 -40.47
CA GLN A 198 -70.39 -51.34 -40.73
C GLN A 198 -71.22 -52.44 -41.40
N ALA A 199 -70.53 -53.35 -42.10
CA ALA A 199 -71.12 -54.54 -42.71
C ALA A 199 -71.58 -55.55 -41.65
N TYR A 200 -72.58 -56.38 -41.99
CA TYR A 200 -73.05 -57.47 -41.15
C TYR A 200 -73.04 -58.79 -41.93
N TYR A 201 -72.45 -59.81 -41.31
CA TYR A 201 -72.32 -61.16 -41.85
C TYR A 201 -73.10 -62.13 -40.97
N TRP A 202 -73.81 -63.06 -41.58
CA TRP A 202 -74.43 -64.18 -40.87
C TRP A 202 -74.31 -65.46 -41.69
N VAL A 203 -74.52 -66.58 -41.02
CA VAL A 203 -74.51 -67.90 -41.65
C VAL A 203 -75.91 -68.47 -41.51
N ASP A 204 -76.56 -68.71 -42.64
CA ASP A 204 -77.87 -69.35 -42.68
C ASP A 204 -77.69 -70.86 -42.90
N HIS A 205 -78.49 -71.67 -42.22
CA HIS A 205 -78.31 -73.11 -42.18
C HIS A 205 -79.44 -73.81 -42.95
N ASN A 206 -79.12 -74.33 -44.13
CA ASN A 206 -80.11 -75.02 -44.94
C ASN A 206 -80.34 -76.45 -44.42
N PHE A 207 -81.37 -76.60 -43.58
CA PHE A 207 -81.76 -77.86 -42.94
C PHE A 207 -82.09 -79.02 -43.92
N HIS A 208 -82.26 -78.77 -45.22
CA HIS A 208 -82.52 -79.83 -46.20
C HIS A 208 -81.27 -80.37 -46.89
N THR A 209 -80.19 -79.59 -46.96
CA THR A 209 -78.92 -79.98 -47.58
C THR A 209 -77.77 -80.12 -46.58
N ASN A 210 -77.98 -79.71 -45.33
CA ASN A 210 -76.96 -79.65 -44.27
C ASN A 210 -75.72 -78.83 -44.69
N THR A 211 -75.95 -77.77 -45.47
CA THR A 211 -74.92 -76.83 -45.94
C THR A 211 -75.15 -75.45 -45.36
N HIS A 212 -74.05 -74.79 -44.99
CA HIS A 212 -74.04 -73.43 -44.46
C HIS A 212 -73.84 -72.43 -45.61
N ILE A 213 -74.73 -71.45 -45.75
CA ILE A 213 -74.58 -70.34 -46.71
C ILE A 213 -74.18 -69.09 -45.93
N GLN A 214 -73.06 -68.48 -46.30
CA GLN A 214 -72.65 -67.19 -45.73
C GLN A 214 -73.34 -66.04 -46.48
N CYS A 215 -74.09 -65.22 -45.74
CA CYS A 215 -74.80 -64.06 -46.24
C CYS A 215 -74.18 -62.78 -45.64
N MET A 216 -74.21 -61.70 -46.42
CA MET A 216 -73.58 -60.42 -46.06
C MET A 216 -74.44 -59.24 -46.53
N ASN A 217 -74.67 -58.28 -45.64
CA ASN A 217 -75.05 -56.91 -46.01
C ASN A 217 -73.81 -56.01 -45.89
N PRO A 218 -73.35 -55.37 -46.99
CA PRO A 218 -72.14 -54.55 -46.96
C PRO A 218 -72.33 -53.26 -46.14
N GLY A 219 -71.21 -52.69 -45.71
CA GLY A 219 -71.16 -51.40 -45.04
C GLY A 219 -71.34 -50.23 -45.99
N SER A 220 -71.55 -49.04 -45.43
CA SER A 220 -71.73 -47.79 -46.15
C SER A 220 -70.51 -46.88 -46.04
N VAL A 221 -70.50 -45.83 -46.86
CA VAL A 221 -69.43 -44.82 -46.85
C VAL A 221 -69.57 -43.84 -45.68
N SER A 222 -68.43 -43.41 -45.13
CA SER A 222 -68.35 -42.26 -44.22
C SER A 222 -68.61 -40.96 -44.96
N GLY A 223 -69.05 -39.93 -44.24
CA GLY A 223 -69.11 -38.57 -44.76
C GLY A 223 -67.72 -37.98 -45.02
N SER A 224 -67.67 -36.74 -45.51
CA SER A 224 -66.44 -35.95 -45.56
C SER A 224 -66.24 -35.17 -44.25
N ALA A 225 -65.00 -34.94 -43.84
CA ALA A 225 -64.74 -33.96 -42.78
C ALA A 225 -64.93 -32.54 -43.35
N GLY A 226 -65.41 -31.63 -42.50
CA GLY A 226 -65.39 -30.20 -42.77
C GLY A 226 -63.95 -29.67 -42.76
N ARG A 227 -63.74 -28.56 -43.46
CA ARG A 227 -62.47 -27.84 -43.51
C ARG A 227 -62.28 -26.99 -42.26
N ASN A 228 -61.04 -26.80 -41.84
CA ASN A 228 -60.72 -25.77 -40.84
C ASN A 228 -60.95 -24.39 -41.47
N GLY A 229 -61.43 -23.44 -40.67
CA GLY A 229 -61.45 -22.03 -41.07
C GLY A 229 -60.04 -21.44 -41.09
N ASP A 230 -59.84 -20.42 -41.92
CA ASP A 230 -58.56 -19.73 -42.03
C ASP A 230 -58.27 -18.87 -40.78
N GLN A 231 -56.99 -18.69 -40.45
CA GLN A 231 -56.57 -17.70 -39.44
C GLN A 231 -56.75 -16.28 -39.99
N GLY A 232 -57.20 -15.36 -39.14
CA GLY A 232 -57.28 -13.94 -39.48
C GLY A 232 -55.90 -13.32 -39.70
N SER A 233 -55.81 -12.31 -40.57
CA SER A 233 -54.56 -11.56 -40.77
C SER A 233 -54.18 -10.75 -39.53
N GLN A 234 -52.89 -10.56 -39.29
CA GLN A 234 -52.40 -9.60 -38.28
C GLN A 234 -52.51 -8.17 -38.82
N GLY A 235 -52.72 -7.20 -37.93
CA GLY A 235 -52.60 -5.78 -38.27
C GLY A 235 -51.16 -5.33 -38.44
N ASN A 236 -50.97 -4.07 -38.84
CA ASN A 236 -49.67 -3.42 -38.86
C ASN A 236 -49.40 -2.69 -37.54
N SER A 237 -48.13 -2.54 -37.15
CA SER A 237 -47.78 -1.62 -36.06
C SER A 237 -47.84 -0.19 -36.58
N GLY A 238 -48.18 0.76 -35.72
CA GLY A 238 -48.03 2.18 -36.02
C GLY A 238 -46.56 2.58 -36.13
N GLU A 239 -46.29 3.65 -36.88
CA GLU A 239 -44.98 4.28 -36.95
C GLU A 239 -44.74 5.16 -35.72
N ASN A 240 -43.48 5.30 -35.29
CA ASN A 240 -43.11 6.26 -34.25
C ASN A 240 -43.13 7.68 -34.81
N GLY A 241 -43.53 8.65 -33.99
CA GLY A 241 -43.48 10.07 -34.35
C GLY A 241 -42.04 10.59 -34.51
N ARG A 242 -41.87 11.63 -35.33
CA ARG A 242 -40.63 12.40 -35.43
C ARG A 242 -40.40 13.18 -34.12
N ALA A 243 -39.16 13.26 -33.65
CA ALA A 243 -38.80 14.26 -32.65
C ALA A 243 -38.92 15.69 -33.23
N GLY A 244 -39.20 16.66 -32.37
CA GLY A 244 -39.10 18.08 -32.68
C GLY A 244 -37.65 18.58 -32.62
N SER A 245 -37.46 19.83 -33.03
CA SER A 245 -36.24 20.62 -32.82
C SER A 245 -36.43 21.62 -31.68
N TYR A 246 -35.35 22.03 -31.01
CA TYR A 246 -35.40 23.13 -30.04
C TYR A 246 -34.22 24.08 -30.21
N ASN A 247 -34.50 25.38 -30.18
CA ASN A 247 -33.52 26.45 -30.45
C ASN A 247 -33.66 27.61 -29.45
N PHE A 248 -32.55 28.29 -29.18
CA PHE A 248 -32.53 29.60 -28.54
C PHE A 248 -32.24 30.68 -29.58
N SER A 249 -33.19 31.59 -29.79
CA SER A 249 -33.09 32.71 -30.72
C SER A 249 -32.72 33.99 -29.97
N ILE A 250 -31.43 34.35 -29.92
CA ILE A 250 -30.97 35.56 -29.22
C ILE A 250 -31.04 36.75 -30.17
N GLN A 251 -31.84 37.76 -29.82
CA GLN A 251 -32.06 38.93 -30.68
C GLN A 251 -30.74 39.67 -30.94
N GLY A 252 -30.37 39.79 -32.22
CA GLY A 252 -29.11 40.41 -32.66
C GLY A 252 -27.88 39.50 -32.70
N LEU A 253 -27.94 38.27 -32.16
CA LEU A 253 -26.82 37.32 -32.17
C LEU A 253 -27.11 36.01 -32.93
N GLY A 254 -28.37 35.70 -33.21
CA GLY A 254 -28.78 34.57 -34.04
C GLY A 254 -29.33 33.38 -33.27
N GLN A 255 -29.40 32.22 -33.93
CA GLN A 255 -29.94 30.99 -33.36
C GLN A 255 -28.83 30.07 -32.83
N PHE A 256 -29.07 29.50 -31.65
CA PHE A 256 -28.17 28.57 -30.97
C PHE A 256 -28.92 27.26 -30.69
N HIS A 257 -28.28 26.14 -31.02
CA HIS A 257 -28.81 24.80 -30.78
C HIS A 257 -28.31 24.23 -29.46
N GLY A 258 -29.17 23.49 -28.74
CA GLY A 258 -28.82 22.90 -27.45
C GLY A 258 -29.11 23.81 -26.24
N ASN A 259 -28.98 23.27 -25.03
CA ASN A 259 -29.25 24.01 -23.79
C ASN A 259 -28.34 25.23 -23.63
N TYR A 260 -28.88 26.34 -23.10
CA TYR A 260 -28.09 27.50 -22.72
C TYR A 260 -27.11 27.15 -21.60
N HIS A 261 -25.84 26.99 -21.96
CA HIS A 261 -24.75 26.63 -21.05
C HIS A 261 -23.65 27.68 -21.15
N ILE A 262 -23.23 28.17 -19.99
CA ILE A 262 -22.13 29.13 -19.85
C ILE A 262 -21.17 28.63 -18.78
N ALA A 263 -19.88 28.88 -19.00
CA ALA A 263 -18.83 28.62 -18.04
C ALA A 263 -17.73 29.66 -18.20
N LEU A 264 -17.18 30.08 -17.07
CA LEU A 264 -16.12 31.09 -17.01
C LEU A 264 -14.82 30.46 -16.55
N ALA A 265 -13.71 30.90 -17.12
CA ALA A 265 -12.37 30.52 -16.71
C ALA A 265 -11.53 31.78 -16.46
N LEU A 266 -10.62 31.68 -15.49
CA LEU A 266 -9.54 32.65 -15.34
C LEU A 266 -8.56 32.45 -16.51
N ASP A 267 -8.31 33.52 -17.26
CA ASP A 267 -7.47 33.50 -18.47
C ASP A 267 -6.06 34.00 -18.14
N THR A 268 -5.95 35.25 -17.66
CA THR A 268 -4.69 35.86 -17.23
C THR A 268 -4.89 36.81 -16.05
N TYR A 269 -3.83 37.10 -15.31
CA TYR A 269 -3.75 38.16 -14.30
C TYR A 269 -2.28 38.54 -14.08
N ASN A 270 -2.03 39.77 -13.61
CA ASN A 270 -0.70 40.23 -13.23
C ASN A 270 -0.68 40.59 -11.75
N ILE A 271 0.43 40.29 -11.07
CA ILE A 271 0.67 40.70 -9.69
C ILE A 271 1.58 41.93 -9.69
N SER A 272 1.10 43.05 -9.16
CA SER A 272 1.93 44.22 -8.88
C SER A 272 2.58 44.07 -7.50
N THR A 273 3.87 43.78 -7.52
CA THR A 273 4.74 43.55 -6.36
C THR A 273 6.15 44.04 -6.71
N SER A 274 6.91 44.48 -5.71
CA SER A 274 8.33 44.83 -5.85
C SER A 274 9.22 43.65 -6.23
N ASN A 275 8.74 42.42 -6.04
CA ASN A 275 9.44 41.18 -6.41
C ASN A 275 8.46 40.28 -7.20
N LYS A 276 8.71 40.08 -8.50
CA LYS A 276 7.74 39.44 -9.41
C LYS A 276 7.52 37.95 -9.17
N ASP A 277 8.50 37.28 -8.54
CA ASP A 277 8.56 35.81 -8.48
C ASP A 277 8.17 35.25 -7.10
N LEU A 278 8.10 36.10 -6.07
CA LEU A 278 7.81 35.72 -4.70
C LEU A 278 7.19 36.88 -3.91
N ILE A 279 6.12 36.61 -3.18
CA ILE A 279 5.43 37.57 -2.31
C ILE A 279 5.88 37.32 -0.86
N GLU A 280 6.23 38.37 -0.13
CA GLU A 280 6.66 38.21 1.26
C GLU A 280 5.48 38.23 2.25
N PRO A 281 5.55 37.50 3.38
CA PRO A 281 4.56 37.60 4.45
C PRO A 281 4.38 39.05 4.92
N GLY A 282 3.13 39.46 5.18
CA GLY A 282 2.79 40.84 5.56
C GLY A 282 2.67 41.84 4.39
N GLN A 283 3.17 41.50 3.20
CA GLN A 283 3.18 42.39 2.04
C GLN A 283 1.76 42.71 1.51
N ILE A 284 1.56 43.96 1.09
CA ILE A 284 0.39 44.38 0.31
C ILE A 284 0.74 44.28 -1.18
N ILE A 285 -0.13 43.64 -1.96
CA ILE A 285 -0.01 43.50 -3.41
C ILE A 285 -1.33 43.90 -4.09
N GLN A 286 -1.29 44.23 -5.38
CA GLN A 286 -2.51 44.35 -6.19
C GLN A 286 -2.49 43.39 -7.37
N LEU A 287 -3.62 42.71 -7.60
CA LEU A 287 -3.87 41.94 -8.80
C LEU A 287 -4.49 42.88 -9.85
N GLN A 288 -3.85 42.96 -11.00
CA GLN A 288 -4.20 43.85 -12.10
C GLN A 288 -4.37 43.02 -13.39
N ASN A 289 -5.07 43.56 -14.38
CA ASN A 289 -5.31 42.89 -15.66
C ASN A 289 -5.95 41.49 -15.53
N ILE A 290 -6.75 41.26 -14.49
CA ILE A 290 -7.51 40.02 -14.33
C ILE A 290 -8.43 39.89 -15.55
N THR A 291 -8.30 38.80 -16.27
CA THR A 291 -9.01 38.52 -17.51
C THR A 291 -9.81 37.25 -17.33
N ILE A 292 -11.12 37.33 -17.60
CA ILE A 292 -12.07 36.23 -17.46
C ILE A 292 -12.56 35.86 -18.86
N LYS A 293 -12.50 34.57 -19.18
CA LYS A 293 -12.89 34.01 -20.47
C LYS A 293 -14.19 33.23 -20.37
N ASN A 294 -15.12 33.50 -21.27
CA ASN A 294 -16.23 32.60 -21.55
C ASN A 294 -15.71 31.40 -22.37
N THR A 295 -15.86 30.19 -21.85
CA THR A 295 -15.38 28.96 -22.51
C THR A 295 -16.40 28.33 -23.44
N GLU A 296 -17.64 28.81 -23.44
CA GLU A 296 -18.77 28.21 -24.15
C GLU A 296 -19.12 28.97 -25.44
N THR A 297 -19.99 28.35 -26.24
CA THR A 297 -20.41 28.85 -27.56
C THR A 297 -21.53 29.90 -27.53
N MET A 298 -22.12 30.16 -26.35
CA MET A 298 -23.18 31.15 -26.17
C MET A 298 -22.66 32.37 -25.38
N PRO A 299 -23.16 33.58 -25.65
CA PRO A 299 -22.81 34.78 -24.88
C PRO A 299 -23.28 34.65 -23.42
N THR A 300 -22.56 35.24 -22.47
CA THR A 300 -23.02 35.30 -21.06
C THR A 300 -24.10 36.37 -20.88
N PRO A 301 -24.87 36.36 -19.77
CA PRO A 301 -25.69 37.50 -19.40
C PRO A 301 -24.82 38.74 -19.11
N PRO A 302 -25.39 39.95 -19.21
CA PRO A 302 -24.80 41.17 -18.63
C PRO A 302 -24.87 41.13 -17.10
N ASN A 303 -24.25 42.13 -16.46
CA ASN A 303 -24.28 42.34 -15.00
C ASN A 303 -23.89 41.11 -14.16
N ILE A 304 -22.78 40.46 -14.52
CA ILE A 304 -22.20 39.35 -13.75
C ILE A 304 -21.43 39.91 -12.56
N GLU A 305 -21.73 39.43 -11.36
CA GLU A 305 -20.95 39.67 -10.16
C GLU A 305 -19.83 38.63 -10.03
N ILE A 306 -18.59 39.08 -9.94
CA ILE A 306 -17.44 38.25 -9.56
C ILE A 306 -17.16 38.49 -8.08
N GLU A 307 -17.44 37.49 -7.24
CA GLU A 307 -17.15 37.49 -5.81
C GLU A 307 -15.76 36.87 -5.53
N ILE A 308 -14.98 37.52 -4.67
CA ILE A 308 -13.59 37.18 -4.36
C ILE A 308 -13.49 36.64 -2.94
N HIS A 309 -13.12 35.36 -2.82
CA HIS A 309 -12.98 34.64 -1.57
C HIS A 309 -11.49 34.32 -1.31
N PRO A 310 -10.78 35.13 -0.51
CA PRO A 310 -9.43 34.80 -0.07
C PRO A 310 -9.43 33.62 0.92
N ASP A 311 -8.31 32.90 0.98
CA ASP A 311 -8.04 31.93 2.05
C ASP A 311 -7.74 32.61 3.40
N SER A 312 -7.49 31.81 4.45
CA SER A 312 -7.14 32.32 5.79
C SER A 312 -5.80 33.08 5.87
N ASN A 313 -4.98 33.01 4.82
CA ASN A 313 -3.64 33.58 4.76
C ASN A 313 -3.62 34.92 4.01
N VAL A 314 -4.77 35.36 3.47
CA VAL A 314 -4.92 36.59 2.71
C VAL A 314 -6.06 37.43 3.29
N LYS A 315 -5.78 38.70 3.55
CA LYS A 315 -6.80 39.70 3.88
C LYS A 315 -7.08 40.55 2.64
N LEU A 316 -8.32 40.56 2.18
CA LEU A 316 -8.74 41.49 1.14
C LEU A 316 -8.79 42.92 1.69
N LEU A 317 -8.28 43.89 0.92
CA LEU A 317 -8.30 45.32 1.25
C LEU A 317 -9.18 46.14 0.29
N SER A 318 -9.44 45.63 -0.92
CA SER A 318 -10.46 46.16 -1.84
C SER A 318 -11.84 45.57 -1.54
N GLU A 319 -12.86 46.02 -2.28
CA GLU A 319 -14.17 45.36 -2.32
C GLU A 319 -14.04 43.90 -2.76
N ASN A 320 -14.91 43.04 -2.24
CA ASN A 320 -14.96 41.59 -2.56
C ASN A 320 -15.84 41.25 -3.77
N LYS A 321 -16.40 42.26 -4.45
CA LYS A 321 -17.27 42.09 -5.61
C LYS A 321 -16.83 42.99 -6.75
N ILE A 322 -16.85 42.48 -7.98
CA ILE A 322 -16.60 43.23 -9.22
C ILE A 322 -17.75 42.95 -10.20
N ILE A 323 -18.38 43.98 -10.75
CA ILE A 323 -19.53 43.83 -11.66
C ILE A 323 -19.07 43.99 -13.12
N ILE A 324 -19.24 42.93 -13.92
CA ILE A 324 -19.05 42.95 -15.38
C ILE A 324 -20.39 43.36 -16.00
N LYS A 325 -20.52 44.63 -16.40
CA LYS A 325 -21.80 45.18 -16.91
C LYS A 325 -22.23 44.61 -18.25
N SER A 326 -21.29 44.35 -19.17
CA SER A 326 -21.56 43.84 -20.52
C SER A 326 -21.53 42.31 -20.57
N SER A 327 -22.37 41.72 -21.43
CA SER A 327 -22.24 40.33 -21.87
C SER A 327 -20.82 40.02 -22.38
N ILE A 328 -20.28 38.85 -22.03
CA ILE A 328 -19.04 38.32 -22.58
C ILE A 328 -19.40 37.42 -23.78
N PRO A 329 -18.97 37.76 -25.02
CA PRO A 329 -19.28 36.95 -26.20
C PRO A 329 -18.75 35.52 -26.09
N ALA A 330 -19.29 34.64 -26.93
CA ALA A 330 -18.84 33.25 -27.07
C ALA A 330 -17.32 33.16 -27.26
N CYS A 331 -16.69 32.18 -26.58
CA CYS A 331 -15.24 31.91 -26.64
C CYS A 331 -14.30 33.11 -26.36
N SER A 332 -14.82 34.23 -25.84
CA SER A 332 -14.12 35.52 -25.74
C SER A 332 -13.76 35.87 -24.30
N SER A 333 -12.81 36.80 -24.14
CA SER A 333 -12.31 37.23 -22.84
C SER A 333 -12.65 38.70 -22.55
N VAL A 334 -12.97 39.00 -21.29
CA VAL A 334 -13.15 40.37 -20.77
C VAL A 334 -12.10 40.66 -19.70
N LYS A 335 -11.58 41.88 -19.70
CA LYS A 335 -10.64 42.37 -18.69
C LYS A 335 -11.42 43.10 -17.59
N LEU A 336 -11.08 42.84 -16.32
CA LEU A 336 -11.61 43.59 -15.18
C LEU A 336 -10.85 44.91 -15.01
N ASP A 337 -11.59 46.02 -14.96
CA ASP A 337 -11.02 47.36 -14.81
C ASP A 337 -10.61 47.70 -13.37
N THR A 338 -11.17 47.00 -12.39
CA THR A 338 -10.91 47.25 -10.96
C THR A 338 -9.77 46.35 -10.46
N PRO A 339 -8.64 46.90 -9.97
CA PRO A 339 -7.56 46.11 -9.39
C PRO A 339 -7.93 45.61 -8.00
N VAL A 340 -7.60 44.35 -7.71
CA VAL A 340 -7.90 43.70 -6.43
C VAL A 340 -6.71 43.91 -5.49
N THR A 341 -6.90 44.64 -4.39
CA THR A 341 -5.83 44.91 -3.42
C THR A 341 -5.96 43.98 -2.23
N LEU A 342 -4.86 43.32 -1.85
CA LEU A 342 -4.84 42.32 -0.78
C LEU A 342 -3.55 42.39 0.02
N GLN A 343 -3.62 41.97 1.28
CA GLN A 343 -2.49 41.84 2.18
C GLN A 343 -2.30 40.36 2.51
N VAL A 344 -1.09 39.84 2.28
CA VAL A 344 -0.71 38.52 2.78
C VAL A 344 -0.53 38.61 4.29
N ALA A 345 -1.06 37.65 5.04
CA ALA A 345 -0.95 37.63 6.48
C ALA A 345 0.53 37.63 6.92
N ASN A 346 0.85 38.40 7.96
CA ASN A 346 2.19 38.45 8.50
C ASN A 346 2.42 37.26 9.43
N PHE A 347 3.14 36.27 8.93
CA PHE A 347 3.54 35.09 9.68
C PHE A 347 5.00 35.25 10.16
N ALA A 348 5.19 35.95 11.27
CA ALA A 348 6.43 35.92 12.06
C ALA A 348 6.64 34.56 12.78
N THR A 349 6.12 33.47 12.22
CA THR A 349 6.33 32.10 12.70
C THR A 349 7.59 31.54 12.06
N GLN A 350 8.67 31.54 12.84
CA GLN A 350 9.95 30.97 12.46
C GLN A 350 9.79 29.52 11.96
N ALA A 351 10.19 29.25 10.71
CA ALA A 351 10.14 27.91 10.18
C ALA A 351 11.24 27.03 10.79
N LEU A 352 10.84 25.95 11.46
CA LEU A 352 11.75 24.94 12.03
C LEU A 352 12.18 23.97 10.92
N ASP A 353 13.48 23.96 10.65
CA ASP A 353 14.18 23.01 9.78
C ASP A 353 13.64 22.92 8.33
N ASN A 354 12.85 23.91 7.90
CA ASN A 354 12.23 24.01 6.58
C ASN A 354 12.20 25.46 6.09
N ASN A 355 12.13 25.64 4.77
CA ASN A 355 11.98 26.97 4.18
C ASN A 355 10.51 27.41 4.31
N TYR A 356 10.27 28.62 4.80
CA TYR A 356 8.91 29.17 4.88
C TYR A 356 8.40 29.52 3.47
N ARG A 357 7.61 28.62 2.86
CA ARG A 357 6.99 28.83 1.54
C ARG A 357 5.64 28.11 1.43
N PHE A 358 4.62 28.80 0.92
CA PHE A 358 3.30 28.23 0.64
C PHE A 358 2.60 28.98 -0.51
N ASP A 359 1.61 28.35 -1.15
CA ASP A 359 0.75 29.01 -2.15
C ASP A 359 -0.53 29.49 -1.45
N ALA A 360 -0.68 30.81 -1.25
CA ALA A 360 -1.96 31.38 -0.83
C ALA A 360 -2.95 31.37 -1.99
N GLN A 361 -4.25 31.23 -1.71
CA GLN A 361 -5.27 31.06 -2.75
C GLN A 361 -6.38 32.10 -2.66
N LEU A 362 -6.81 32.61 -3.81
CA LEU A 362 -8.08 33.33 -3.95
C LEU A 362 -9.00 32.56 -4.90
N HIS A 363 -10.17 32.19 -4.39
CA HIS A 363 -11.24 31.64 -5.20
C HIS A 363 -12.08 32.78 -5.76
N LEU A 364 -12.41 32.69 -7.04
CA LEU A 364 -13.32 33.60 -7.72
C LEU A 364 -14.62 32.83 -7.99
N GLU A 365 -15.74 33.33 -7.49
CA GLU A 365 -17.07 32.82 -7.86
C GLU A 365 -17.75 33.84 -8.77
N ALA A 366 -18.38 33.40 -9.85
CA ALA A 366 -19.19 34.25 -10.70
C ALA A 366 -20.67 33.97 -10.42
N ARG A 367 -21.49 35.01 -10.25
CA ARG A 367 -22.94 34.91 -10.14
C ARG A 367 -23.63 35.94 -11.02
N THR A 368 -24.85 35.68 -11.43
CA THR A 368 -25.68 36.69 -12.08
C THR A 368 -26.46 37.52 -11.06
N SER A 369 -26.72 38.80 -11.34
CA SER A 369 -27.17 39.76 -10.33
C SER A 369 -28.65 39.66 -9.93
N HIS A 370 -29.53 39.13 -10.78
CA HIS A 370 -30.97 39.04 -10.50
C HIS A 370 -31.43 37.62 -10.12
N VAL A 371 -31.00 36.58 -10.85
CA VAL A 371 -31.30 35.17 -10.51
C VAL A 371 -30.43 34.68 -9.33
N ASN A 372 -29.28 35.31 -9.08
CA ASN A 372 -28.26 34.84 -8.14
C ASN A 372 -27.80 33.39 -8.43
N GLN A 373 -27.75 33.01 -9.71
CA GLN A 373 -27.24 31.71 -10.16
C GLN A 373 -25.73 31.75 -10.28
N SER A 374 -25.06 30.70 -9.79
CA SER A 374 -23.60 30.56 -9.88
C SER A 374 -23.20 30.08 -11.28
N ILE A 375 -22.29 30.81 -11.91
CA ILE A 375 -21.74 30.48 -13.23
C ILE A 375 -20.54 29.54 -13.01
N PRO A 376 -20.56 28.31 -13.54
CA PRO A 376 -19.54 27.31 -13.24
C PRO A 376 -18.19 27.65 -13.88
N GLY A 377 -17.13 27.03 -13.34
CA GLY A 377 -15.79 27.02 -13.93
C GLY A 377 -14.79 27.88 -13.17
N LEU A 378 -15.15 29.12 -12.82
CA LEU A 378 -14.20 30.11 -12.32
C LEU A 378 -13.58 29.72 -10.97
N SER A 379 -14.37 29.07 -10.10
CA SER A 379 -13.94 28.59 -8.78
C SER A 379 -13.00 27.37 -8.81
N LYS A 380 -12.88 26.67 -9.95
CA LYS A 380 -12.06 25.45 -10.09
C LYS A 380 -10.55 25.76 -10.13
N ASN A 381 -10.18 26.94 -10.59
CA ASN A 381 -8.79 27.36 -10.78
C ASN A 381 -8.52 28.64 -9.96
N PRO A 382 -8.27 28.54 -8.64
CA PRO A 382 -7.97 29.71 -7.81
C PRO A 382 -6.70 30.42 -8.27
N ILE A 383 -6.65 31.73 -8.06
CA ILE A 383 -5.42 32.52 -8.20
C ILE A 383 -4.45 32.03 -7.12
N LYS A 384 -3.27 31.57 -7.53
CA LYS A 384 -2.20 31.13 -6.63
C LYS A 384 -1.18 32.24 -6.44
N LEU A 385 -0.87 32.52 -5.19
CA LEU A 385 0.10 33.53 -4.77
C LEU A 385 1.26 32.81 -4.06
N PRO A 386 2.45 32.70 -4.68
CA PRO A 386 3.60 32.07 -4.03
C PRO A 386 4.13 32.99 -2.93
N VAL A 387 3.90 32.62 -1.68
CA VAL A 387 4.34 33.35 -0.49
C VAL A 387 5.59 32.69 0.09
N GLY A 388 6.59 33.49 0.46
CA GLY A 388 7.77 33.03 1.19
C GLY A 388 8.83 34.12 1.36
N PHE A 389 9.91 33.82 2.09
CA PHE A 389 11.04 34.74 2.25
C PHE A 389 12.05 34.61 1.08
N PRO A 390 12.71 35.71 0.67
CA PRO A 390 13.59 35.74 -0.51
C PRO A 390 14.96 35.06 -0.29
N ILE A 391 15.32 34.80 0.96
CA ILE A 391 16.53 34.12 1.37
C ILE A 391 16.18 32.89 2.23
N LYS A 392 17.05 31.88 2.19
CA LYS A 392 16.88 30.60 2.89
C LYS A 392 18.23 30.01 3.29
N THR A 393 18.25 29.01 4.18
CA THR A 393 19.44 28.18 4.39
C THR A 393 19.38 26.85 3.64
N SER A 394 20.55 26.26 3.37
CA SER A 394 20.65 24.85 2.99
C SER A 394 20.39 23.93 4.19
N THR A 395 20.34 22.62 3.92
CA THR A 395 20.65 21.62 4.96
C THR A 395 21.98 21.99 5.62
N LEU A 396 21.99 21.94 6.95
CA LEU A 396 23.19 22.10 7.76
C LEU A 396 24.03 20.83 7.68
N SER A 397 25.34 20.98 7.46
CA SER A 397 26.32 19.93 7.67
C SER A 397 27.00 20.21 9.00
N SER A 398 27.05 19.24 9.91
CA SER A 398 27.86 19.33 11.12
C SER A 398 28.40 17.96 11.53
N ASP A 399 29.60 17.94 12.07
CA ASP A 399 30.07 16.81 12.86
C ASP A 399 29.09 16.60 14.03
N GLN A 400 28.91 15.33 14.42
CA GLN A 400 27.95 14.96 15.46
C GLN A 400 28.64 14.75 16.82
N SER A 401 29.97 14.81 16.86
CA SER A 401 30.78 14.66 18.08
C SER A 401 32.06 15.50 18.01
N ALA A 402 32.60 15.88 19.17
CA ALA A 402 33.91 16.52 19.30
C ALA A 402 34.55 16.22 20.65
N SER A 403 35.86 16.47 20.76
CA SER A 403 36.65 16.32 21.97
C SER A 403 37.23 17.67 22.43
N LEU A 404 38.15 17.65 23.41
CA LEU A 404 38.93 18.84 23.80
C LEU A 404 39.97 19.25 22.73
N ASN A 405 40.53 18.29 21.97
CA ASN A 405 41.58 18.55 20.97
C ASN A 405 41.07 18.47 19.52
N GLN A 406 39.89 17.88 19.28
CA GLN A 406 39.26 17.74 17.97
C GLN A 406 37.93 18.52 17.98
N PRO A 407 37.89 19.74 17.43
CA PRO A 407 36.69 20.56 17.38
C PRO A 407 35.74 20.10 16.26
N ALA A 408 34.44 20.24 16.48
CA ALA A 408 33.42 19.80 15.53
C ALA A 408 33.22 20.84 14.42
N ALA A 409 33.45 20.46 13.17
CA ALA A 409 33.18 21.31 12.03
C ALA A 409 31.67 21.43 11.77
N PHE A 410 31.25 22.60 11.29
CA PHE A 410 29.92 22.79 10.72
C PHE A 410 29.95 23.76 9.54
N ALA A 411 29.00 23.61 8.63
CA ALA A 411 28.83 24.46 7.47
C ALA A 411 27.34 24.58 7.09
N ILE A 412 26.89 25.82 6.90
CA ILE A 412 25.55 26.16 6.41
C ILE A 412 25.68 27.13 5.23
N LYS A 413 24.84 26.96 4.20
CA LYS A 413 24.80 27.90 3.07
C LYS A 413 23.58 28.79 3.22
N VAL A 414 23.76 30.10 3.05
CA VAL A 414 22.67 31.07 2.89
C VAL A 414 22.54 31.35 1.40
N CYS A 415 21.35 31.10 0.87
CA CYS A 415 21.02 31.29 -0.53
C CYS A 415 20.04 32.44 -0.68
N ASN A 416 20.27 33.31 -1.65
CA ASN A 416 19.27 34.25 -2.15
C ASN A 416 18.63 33.66 -3.41
N ASP A 417 17.33 33.37 -3.37
CA ASP A 417 16.60 32.73 -4.47
C ASP A 417 16.03 33.75 -5.47
N THR A 418 16.35 35.04 -5.33
CA THR A 418 15.70 36.12 -6.09
C THR A 418 16.66 36.92 -6.98
N GLY A 419 16.09 37.67 -7.92
CA GLY A 419 16.80 38.63 -8.76
C GLY A 419 17.26 39.92 -8.04
N ARG A 420 17.02 40.08 -6.73
CA ARG A 420 17.36 41.27 -5.94
C ARG A 420 18.60 41.04 -5.07
N GLN A 421 19.38 42.07 -4.76
CA GLN A 421 20.47 42.05 -3.78
C GLN A 421 19.97 42.37 -2.36
N PHE A 422 20.58 41.77 -1.34
CA PHE A 422 20.34 42.04 0.09
C PHE A 422 21.67 42.31 0.83
N GLY A 423 21.59 42.77 2.09
CA GLY A 423 22.75 43.03 2.95
C GLY A 423 23.10 44.51 3.12
N ALA A 424 23.86 44.84 4.17
CA ALA A 424 24.04 46.21 4.66
C ALA A 424 24.86 47.19 3.77
N ALA A 425 25.22 46.82 2.54
CA ALA A 425 26.06 47.62 1.65
C ALA A 425 25.37 48.85 1.03
N ARG A 426 24.03 48.93 1.06
CA ARG A 426 23.27 50.09 0.59
C ARG A 426 22.23 50.52 1.61
N LYS A 427 21.91 51.81 1.61
CA LYS A 427 20.96 52.44 2.54
C LYS A 427 19.54 51.86 2.47
N ASP A 428 19.17 51.28 1.32
CA ASP A 428 17.84 50.73 1.03
C ASP A 428 17.84 49.18 0.92
N ASP A 429 18.97 48.54 1.23
CA ASP A 429 19.09 47.07 1.27
C ASP A 429 18.92 46.56 2.69
N ARG A 430 18.16 45.45 2.81
CA ARG A 430 17.73 44.89 4.10
C ARG A 430 18.86 44.15 4.78
N LEU A 431 18.97 44.29 6.10
CA LEU A 431 19.92 43.51 6.89
C LEU A 431 19.60 42.01 6.80
N VAL A 432 20.64 41.22 6.54
CA VAL A 432 20.62 39.75 6.62
C VAL A 432 21.68 39.33 7.61
N SER A 433 21.33 38.45 8.54
CA SER A 433 22.30 37.87 9.48
C SER A 433 22.01 36.40 9.81
N LEU A 434 23.05 35.67 10.19
CA LEU A 434 22.93 34.38 10.89
C LEU A 434 23.26 34.59 12.37
N VAL A 435 22.49 33.97 13.26
CA VAL A 435 22.79 33.95 14.69
C VAL A 435 22.97 32.52 15.17
N LEU A 436 24.20 32.12 15.49
CA LEU A 436 24.51 30.83 16.10
C LEU A 436 24.40 30.94 17.63
N LYS A 437 23.65 30.01 18.24
CA LYS A 437 23.33 29.98 19.67
C LYS A 437 23.61 28.60 20.24
N LEU A 438 24.00 28.55 21.51
CA LEU A 438 23.95 27.35 22.35
C LEU A 438 22.66 27.45 23.18
N ASP A 439 21.72 26.54 22.95
CA ASP A 439 20.39 26.57 23.58
C ASP A 439 20.35 25.78 24.89
N SER A 440 21.07 24.64 24.95
CA SER A 440 21.10 23.78 26.15
C SER A 440 22.24 22.75 26.11
N GLY A 441 22.43 22.03 27.21
CA GLY A 441 23.39 20.95 27.38
C GLY A 441 24.68 21.37 28.08
N MET A 442 25.20 22.57 27.79
CA MET A 442 26.43 23.13 28.36
C MET A 442 26.30 24.64 28.59
N SER A 443 27.33 25.27 29.19
CA SER A 443 27.42 26.72 29.32
C SER A 443 28.09 27.36 28.10
N ASN A 444 27.74 28.59 27.76
CA ASN A 444 28.43 29.37 26.70
C ASN A 444 29.91 29.66 27.03
N LYS A 445 30.37 29.31 28.24
CA LYS A 445 31.79 29.36 28.66
C LYS A 445 32.55 28.06 28.36
N ASP A 446 31.86 26.99 28.01
CA ASP A 446 32.43 25.66 27.79
C ASP A 446 32.74 25.40 26.31
N VAL A 447 32.10 26.17 25.41
CA VAL A 447 32.20 26.06 23.94
C VAL A 447 32.65 27.39 23.37
N VAL A 448 33.62 27.36 22.45
CA VAL A 448 33.99 28.51 21.62
C VAL A 448 33.79 28.18 20.14
N LEU A 449 33.49 29.21 19.36
CA LEU A 449 33.44 29.15 17.90
C LEU A 449 34.77 29.64 17.32
N ASN A 450 35.30 28.93 16.33
CA ASN A 450 36.40 29.37 15.47
C ASN A 450 35.90 29.43 14.02
N THR A 451 36.16 30.50 13.30
CA THR A 451 35.76 30.72 11.90
C THR A 451 36.96 31.06 11.03
N GLU A 452 36.76 31.21 9.72
CA GLU A 452 37.82 31.69 8.82
C GLU A 452 38.20 33.14 9.17
N GLY A 453 39.30 33.31 9.93
CA GLY A 453 39.87 34.59 10.33
C GLY A 453 39.70 34.99 11.80
N GLU A 454 38.81 34.34 12.56
CA GLU A 454 38.55 34.66 13.97
C GLU A 454 38.50 33.39 14.84
N ASN A 455 39.16 33.44 16.00
CA ASN A 455 39.22 32.31 16.95
C ASN A 455 38.65 32.73 18.32
N HIS A 456 38.18 31.75 19.09
CA HIS A 456 37.62 31.92 20.44
C HIS A 456 36.40 32.88 20.53
N LEU A 457 35.53 32.86 19.53
CA LEU A 457 34.28 33.62 19.52
C LEU A 457 33.28 33.05 20.53
N THR A 458 32.66 33.94 21.31
CA THR A 458 31.65 33.61 22.32
C THR A 458 30.27 33.42 21.69
N LEU A 459 29.49 32.48 22.22
CA LEU A 459 28.08 32.29 21.84
C LEU A 459 27.15 33.14 22.72
N PRO A 460 26.06 33.72 22.17
CA PRO A 460 25.66 33.67 20.77
C PRO A 460 26.54 34.57 19.87
N HIS A 461 26.81 34.12 18.65
CA HIS A 461 27.60 34.85 17.65
C HIS A 461 26.71 35.27 16.48
N ILE A 462 26.88 36.51 15.99
CA ILE A 462 26.07 37.12 14.93
C ILE A 462 26.95 37.41 13.72
N VAL A 463 26.61 36.82 12.57
CA VAL A 463 27.28 37.03 11.28
C VAL A 463 26.39 37.92 10.41
N ASN A 464 26.80 39.17 10.17
CA ASN A 464 26.08 40.08 9.29
C ASN A 464 26.60 39.96 7.85
N PHE A 465 25.69 39.81 6.88
CA PHE A 465 26.06 39.79 5.47
C PHE A 465 26.05 41.22 4.92
N ASN A 466 27.25 41.76 4.64
CA ASN A 466 27.39 43.07 3.99
C ASN A 466 26.73 43.11 2.61
N SER A 467 26.73 42.00 1.88
CA SER A 467 26.06 41.85 0.59
C SER A 467 25.74 40.38 0.34
N LEU A 468 24.60 40.12 -0.29
CA LEU A 468 24.19 38.83 -0.85
C LEU A 468 23.48 39.14 -2.18
N SER A 469 24.20 38.95 -3.28
CA SER A 469 23.80 39.30 -4.64
C SER A 469 22.65 38.40 -5.13
N ALA A 470 22.00 38.79 -6.23
CA ALA A 470 20.98 37.98 -6.87
C ALA A 470 21.50 36.56 -7.20
N ASN A 471 20.76 35.53 -6.81
CA ASN A 471 21.16 34.12 -6.94
C ASN A 471 22.50 33.73 -6.26
N GLU A 472 23.03 34.56 -5.35
CA GLU A 472 24.28 34.26 -4.64
C GLU A 472 24.06 33.22 -3.52
N ILE A 473 25.07 32.35 -3.35
CA ILE A 473 25.15 31.37 -2.27
C ILE A 473 26.40 31.69 -1.46
N LYS A 474 26.23 32.00 -0.18
CA LYS A 474 27.35 32.19 0.77
C LYS A 474 27.40 31.06 1.78
N THR A 475 28.56 30.46 1.95
CA THR A 475 28.80 29.45 2.99
C THR A 475 29.28 30.14 4.25
N PHE A 476 28.61 29.91 5.38
CA PHE A 476 29.15 30.15 6.71
C PHE A 476 29.62 28.82 7.28
N ALA A 477 30.90 28.73 7.63
CA ALA A 477 31.52 27.54 8.19
C ALA A 477 32.47 27.90 9.33
N GLY A 478 32.64 26.96 10.25
CA GLY A 478 33.52 27.10 11.40
C GLY A 478 33.69 25.78 12.13
N THR A 479 34.40 25.82 13.26
CA THR A 479 34.53 24.70 14.18
C THR A 479 34.09 25.11 15.58
N LEU A 480 33.45 24.20 16.30
CA LEU A 480 33.02 24.36 17.68
C LEU A 480 33.94 23.54 18.58
N GLN A 481 34.69 24.23 19.44
CA GLN A 481 35.70 23.64 20.31
C GLN A 481 35.23 23.68 21.77
N PHE A 482 35.32 22.52 22.45
CA PHE A 482 35.11 22.43 23.89
C PHE A 482 36.39 22.81 24.63
N ILE A 483 36.32 23.78 25.55
CA ILE A 483 37.50 24.34 26.23
C ILE A 483 37.61 23.99 27.73
N ASN A 484 36.54 23.50 28.35
CA ASN A 484 36.52 23.17 29.78
C ASN A 484 36.43 21.65 30.02
N PRO A 485 37.31 21.04 30.84
CA PRO A 485 37.35 19.59 31.04
C PRO A 485 36.40 18.95 32.08
N PRO A 486 35.58 19.64 32.93
CA PRO A 486 34.68 18.96 33.87
C PRO A 486 33.35 18.51 33.24
N ILE A 487 33.21 18.65 31.91
CA ILE A 487 32.05 18.19 31.16
C ILE A 487 31.98 16.66 31.28
N ASN A 488 30.80 16.10 31.59
CA ASN A 488 30.63 14.65 31.52
C ASN A 488 30.84 14.22 30.06
N ASN A 489 31.72 13.26 29.83
CA ASN A 489 31.79 12.57 28.54
C ASN A 489 30.38 12.08 28.16
N ASP A 490 30.10 12.07 26.87
CA ASP A 490 28.82 11.75 26.26
C ASP A 490 27.73 12.86 26.39
N THR A 491 28.05 14.05 26.92
CA THR A 491 27.09 15.18 27.03
C THR A 491 26.79 15.81 25.66
N GLU A 492 25.50 15.94 25.31
CA GLU A 492 25.03 16.57 24.08
C GLU A 492 24.84 18.10 24.27
N ALA A 493 25.62 18.92 23.57
CA ALA A 493 25.40 20.36 23.43
C ALA A 493 24.44 20.63 22.25
N LYS A 494 23.39 21.43 22.47
CA LYS A 494 22.34 21.71 21.48
C LYS A 494 22.41 23.14 21.01
N PHE A 495 22.45 23.32 19.70
CA PHE A 495 22.66 24.60 19.04
C PHE A 495 21.52 24.92 18.08
N SER A 496 21.25 26.21 17.92
CA SER A 496 20.39 26.73 16.86
C SER A 496 21.11 27.78 16.02
N ILE A 497 20.80 27.78 14.73
CA ILE A 497 21.19 28.83 13.79
C ILE A 497 19.90 29.49 13.32
N ASP A 498 19.70 30.75 13.72
CA ASP A 498 18.61 31.58 13.23
C ASP A 498 19.07 32.34 11.97
N LEU A 499 18.40 32.14 10.83
CA LEU A 499 18.51 33.08 9.72
C LEU A 499 17.57 34.25 9.99
N GLN A 500 18.12 35.46 9.99
CA GLN A 500 17.38 36.68 10.25
C GLN A 500 17.37 37.59 9.02
N LEU A 501 16.23 38.24 8.82
CA LEU A 501 15.98 39.19 7.74
C LEU A 501 15.23 40.39 8.33
N GLU A 502 15.66 41.59 7.97
CA GLU A 502 14.93 42.82 8.25
C GLU A 502 13.58 42.83 7.51
N ASP A 503 12.50 43.12 8.22
CA ASP A 503 11.17 43.28 7.63
C ASP A 503 11.09 44.56 6.76
N PRO A 504 10.54 44.51 5.54
CA PRO A 504 10.64 45.61 4.58
C PRO A 504 9.66 46.77 4.86
N ILE A 505 8.78 46.63 5.85
CA ILE A 505 7.77 47.63 6.22
C ILE A 505 8.11 48.26 7.58
N THR A 506 8.52 47.43 8.53
CA THR A 506 8.77 47.82 9.93
C THR A 506 10.24 48.06 10.25
N HIS A 507 11.16 47.66 9.38
CA HIS A 507 12.62 47.70 9.62
C HIS A 507 13.07 46.92 10.87
N VAL A 508 12.28 45.94 11.30
CA VAL A 508 12.61 45.06 12.44
C VAL A 508 13.27 43.79 11.91
N VAL A 509 14.46 43.48 12.43
CA VAL A 509 15.17 42.23 12.15
C VAL A 509 14.47 41.08 12.87
N GLN A 510 13.96 40.11 12.11
CA GLN A 510 13.23 38.95 12.64
C GLN A 510 13.83 37.64 12.14
N ALA A 511 13.71 36.57 12.94
CA ALA A 511 14.16 35.25 12.57
C ALA A 511 13.13 34.56 11.66
N ILE A 512 13.52 34.32 10.41
CA ILE A 512 12.66 33.75 9.36
C ILE A 512 12.80 32.23 9.25
N GLU A 513 13.93 31.68 9.71
CA GLU A 513 14.26 30.25 9.67
C GLU A 513 15.04 29.86 10.94
N ARG A 514 14.91 28.62 11.41
CA ARG A 514 15.79 28.00 12.42
C ARG A 514 16.31 26.67 11.92
N ARG A 515 17.61 26.44 12.07
CA ARG A 515 18.25 25.12 11.97
C ARG A 515 18.73 24.67 13.33
N ASN A 516 18.27 23.51 13.79
CA ASN A 516 18.71 22.91 15.05
C ASN A 516 19.74 21.81 14.80
N PHE A 517 20.78 21.74 15.64
CA PHE A 517 21.72 20.62 15.63
C PHE A 517 22.29 20.35 17.02
N ALA A 518 23.04 19.27 17.13
CA ALA A 518 23.65 18.88 18.39
C ALA A 518 25.01 18.23 18.16
N ILE A 519 25.95 18.49 19.08
CA ILE A 519 27.28 17.90 19.08
C ILE A 519 27.48 17.22 20.44
N GLN A 520 27.81 15.93 20.41
CA GLN A 520 28.18 15.19 21.62
C GLN A 520 29.64 15.44 21.98
N PHE A 521 29.91 15.90 23.20
CA PHE A 521 31.26 15.89 23.75
C PHE A 521 31.65 14.45 24.11
N THR A 522 32.75 13.96 23.55
CA THR A 522 33.27 12.61 23.81
C THR A 522 34.78 12.65 24.06
N GLU A 523 35.29 11.67 24.82
CA GLU A 523 36.74 11.44 24.89
C GLU A 523 37.24 10.87 23.56
N GLU A 524 38.47 11.26 23.19
CA GLU A 524 39.27 10.55 22.19
C GLU A 524 39.57 9.13 22.65
N TYR A 525 39.49 8.17 21.72
CA TYR A 525 39.91 6.80 21.96
C TYR A 525 41.43 6.76 22.19
N LYS A 526 41.80 6.30 23.38
CA LYS A 526 43.18 6.02 23.79
C LYS A 526 43.35 4.52 23.99
N PHE A 527 44.32 3.94 23.29
CA PHE A 527 44.66 2.52 23.45
C PHE A 527 44.94 2.19 24.91
N ASN A 528 44.31 1.12 25.39
CA ASN A 528 44.47 0.61 26.74
C ASN A 528 44.74 -0.90 26.67
N PRO A 529 45.97 -1.36 26.96
CA PRO A 529 46.32 -2.78 26.94
C PRO A 529 45.67 -3.57 28.08
N ASP A 530 45.22 -2.89 29.14
CA ASP A 530 44.52 -3.49 30.29
C ASP A 530 42.99 -3.58 30.09
N ALA A 531 42.46 -3.05 28.98
CA ALA A 531 41.04 -3.17 28.66
C ALA A 531 40.78 -4.45 27.88
N ASP A 532 39.96 -5.36 28.42
CA ASP A 532 39.49 -6.55 27.68
C ASP A 532 38.19 -6.27 26.91
N ILE A 533 37.61 -5.08 27.07
CA ILE A 533 36.37 -4.65 26.43
C ILE A 533 36.60 -3.32 25.69
N ILE A 534 36.11 -3.23 24.46
CA ILE A 534 35.98 -1.97 23.71
C ILE A 534 34.48 -1.73 23.49
N LEU A 535 33.98 -0.56 23.90
CA LEU A 535 32.61 -0.12 23.65
C LEU A 535 32.57 0.78 22.41
N LEU A 536 31.98 0.29 21.33
CA LEU A 536 31.65 1.07 20.15
C LEU A 536 30.33 1.83 20.40
N THR A 537 30.46 3.14 20.29
CA THR A 537 29.43 4.17 20.51
C THR A 537 29.34 5.06 19.27
N ASN A 538 28.31 5.89 19.22
CA ASN A 538 28.13 6.94 18.23
C ASN A 538 27.56 8.18 18.93
N SER A 539 27.45 9.29 18.21
CA SER A 539 26.87 10.58 18.65
C SER A 539 25.47 10.54 19.30
N LYS A 540 24.74 9.43 19.19
CA LYS A 540 23.41 9.21 19.80
C LYS A 540 23.39 8.10 20.86
N ALA A 541 24.56 7.63 21.28
CA ALA A 541 24.69 6.73 22.43
C ALA A 541 24.36 7.47 23.74
N ASP A 542 23.37 6.96 24.49
CA ASP A 542 22.98 7.54 25.78
C ASP A 542 24.07 7.40 26.85
N VAL A 543 24.27 8.47 27.63
CA VAL A 543 25.28 8.58 28.70
C VAL A 543 25.12 7.48 29.76
N ASN A 544 23.88 7.10 30.07
CA ASN A 544 23.64 6.03 31.03
C ASN A 544 24.01 4.66 30.46
N THR A 545 23.96 4.48 29.13
CA THR A 545 24.35 3.24 28.44
C THR A 545 25.85 3.06 28.54
N VAL A 546 26.61 4.12 28.28
CA VAL A 546 28.06 4.14 28.47
C VAL A 546 28.43 3.89 29.94
N ARG A 547 27.77 4.57 30.90
CA ARG A 547 27.97 4.33 32.35
C ARG A 547 27.61 2.91 32.79
N TYR A 548 26.59 2.31 32.19
CA TYR A 548 26.19 0.92 32.44
C TYR A 548 27.24 -0.07 31.95
N TRP A 549 27.78 0.11 30.73
CA TRP A 549 28.87 -0.71 30.21
C TRP A 549 30.16 -0.56 31.02
N LYS A 550 30.48 0.65 31.50
CA LYS A 550 31.54 0.87 32.51
C LYS A 550 31.29 0.06 33.79
N ARG A 551 30.04 -0.10 34.25
CA ARG A 551 29.72 -0.95 35.43
C ARG A 551 29.86 -2.45 35.12
N ILE A 552 29.41 -2.92 33.95
CA ILE A 552 29.57 -4.32 33.51
C ILE A 552 31.05 -4.72 33.47
N ALA A 553 31.91 -3.91 32.85
CA ALA A 553 33.36 -4.15 32.81
C ALA A 553 33.97 -4.25 34.22
N ASN A 554 33.66 -3.27 35.09
CA ASN A 554 34.11 -3.27 36.48
C ASN A 554 33.64 -4.52 37.26
N SER A 555 32.40 -4.96 37.07
CA SER A 555 31.85 -6.19 37.68
C SER A 555 32.53 -7.46 37.17
N LEU A 556 33.09 -7.47 35.96
CA LEU A 556 33.94 -8.55 35.46
C LEU A 556 35.41 -8.41 35.88
N GLY A 557 35.78 -7.35 36.61
CA GLY A 557 37.16 -7.10 37.02
C GLY A 557 38.08 -6.63 35.88
N THR A 558 37.53 -6.16 34.77
CA THR A 558 38.29 -5.66 33.60
C THR A 558 38.06 -4.16 33.39
N LYS A 559 38.88 -3.54 32.53
CA LYS A 559 38.69 -2.16 32.07
C LYS A 559 37.96 -2.15 30.73
N ILE A 560 37.36 -1.00 30.41
CA ILE A 560 36.70 -0.73 29.13
C ILE A 560 37.37 0.46 28.45
N ALA A 561 37.63 0.35 27.15
CA ALA A 561 37.96 1.48 26.28
C ALA A 561 36.69 1.89 25.52
N ILE A 562 36.57 3.16 25.12
CA ILE A 562 35.40 3.67 24.37
C ILE A 562 35.88 4.19 23.02
N TRP A 563 35.24 3.72 21.97
CA TRP A 563 35.42 4.19 20.60
C TRP A 563 34.11 4.85 20.17
N ASN A 564 34.15 6.15 19.84
CA ASN A 564 32.98 6.84 19.29
C ASN A 564 33.17 6.98 17.78
N THR A 565 32.38 6.25 16.99
CA THR A 565 32.50 6.24 15.52
C THR A 565 32.10 7.56 14.88
N SER A 566 31.39 8.44 15.61
CA SER A 566 31.11 9.82 15.19
C SER A 566 32.28 10.79 15.44
N LEU A 567 33.38 10.34 16.05
CA LEU A 567 34.63 11.10 16.21
C LEU A 567 35.82 10.42 15.52
N GLU A 568 36.07 9.14 15.82
CA GLU A 568 37.29 8.42 15.45
C GLU A 568 37.22 7.75 14.06
N SER A 569 36.24 8.14 13.23
CA SER A 569 35.80 7.46 11.99
C SER A 569 35.31 6.00 12.19
N GLU A 570 34.86 5.38 11.11
CA GLU A 570 34.34 4.00 11.16
C GLU A 570 35.44 2.98 11.50
N LEU A 571 35.12 2.07 12.43
CA LEU A 571 35.97 0.89 12.67
C LEU A 571 35.75 -0.09 11.50
N SER A 572 36.77 -0.30 10.65
CA SER A 572 36.79 -1.43 9.70
C SER A 572 37.67 -2.54 10.26
N TYR A 573 37.24 -3.80 10.14
CA TYR A 573 38.11 -4.93 10.48
C TYR A 573 38.94 -5.42 9.28
N ALA A 574 38.55 -5.11 8.05
CA ALA A 574 39.33 -5.39 6.85
C ALA A 574 40.55 -4.46 6.70
N ASN A 575 40.41 -3.18 7.05
CA ASN A 575 41.51 -2.23 7.02
C ASN A 575 42.24 -2.19 8.37
N LEU A 576 43.35 -2.92 8.47
CA LEU A 576 44.27 -2.97 9.63
C LEU A 576 44.85 -1.60 10.07
N PHE A 577 44.52 -0.52 9.37
CA PHE A 577 44.96 0.84 9.66
C PHE A 577 43.75 1.78 9.72
N VAL A 578 43.44 2.27 10.92
CA VAL A 578 42.77 3.56 11.06
C VAL A 578 43.80 4.65 10.74
N ARG A 579 43.37 5.83 10.26
CA ARG A 579 44.26 6.99 10.16
C ARG A 579 44.95 7.21 11.53
N ASP A 580 46.21 7.63 11.48
CA ASP A 580 47.08 7.84 12.64
C ASP A 580 47.61 6.57 13.35
N GLY A 581 47.54 5.40 12.70
CA GLY A 581 48.34 4.22 13.08
C GLY A 581 47.77 3.39 14.23
N LYS A 582 46.54 3.69 14.68
CA LYS A 582 45.75 2.78 15.52
C LYS A 582 45.34 1.58 14.66
N SER A 583 45.71 0.37 15.08
CA SER A 583 45.52 -0.85 14.27
C SER A 583 44.55 -1.82 14.92
N LEU A 584 44.08 -2.81 14.17
CA LEU A 584 43.18 -3.84 14.69
C LEU A 584 43.76 -4.68 15.84
N GLN A 585 45.07 -4.64 16.03
CA GLN A 585 45.77 -5.20 17.20
C GLN A 585 45.19 -4.65 18.52
N ASP A 586 44.67 -3.42 18.51
CA ASP A 586 44.01 -2.81 19.66
C ASP A 586 42.80 -3.60 20.16
N ALA A 587 42.11 -4.31 19.26
CA ALA A 587 40.92 -5.12 19.52
C ALA A 587 41.21 -6.64 19.60
N GLU A 588 42.40 -7.08 19.19
CA GLU A 588 42.78 -8.49 19.12
C GLU A 588 42.61 -9.19 20.48
N GLY A 589 41.87 -10.30 20.48
CA GLY A 589 41.56 -11.06 21.70
C GLY A 589 40.62 -10.38 22.72
N LYS A 590 40.04 -9.21 22.39
CA LYS A 590 39.12 -8.46 23.26
C LYS A 590 37.65 -8.66 22.87
N VAL A 591 36.75 -8.16 23.72
CA VAL A 591 35.30 -8.10 23.47
C VAL A 591 34.92 -6.71 22.96
N VAL A 592 34.49 -6.63 21.71
CA VAL A 592 33.91 -5.43 21.10
C VAL A 592 32.40 -5.42 21.34
N VAL A 593 31.91 -4.53 22.20
CA VAL A 593 30.48 -4.31 22.42
C VAL A 593 30.01 -3.16 21.55
N VAL A 594 29.02 -3.38 20.69
CA VAL A 594 28.55 -2.41 19.69
C VAL A 594 27.15 -1.94 20.03
N LEU A 595 27.01 -0.64 20.30
CA LEU A 595 25.71 0.02 20.49
C LEU A 595 25.14 0.42 19.14
N ASP A 596 24.25 -0.40 18.61
CA ASP A 596 23.72 -0.34 17.25
C ASP A 596 22.41 0.45 17.17
N ASN A 597 22.42 1.64 17.75
CA ASN A 597 21.35 2.61 17.55
C ASN A 597 21.56 3.37 16.23
N ASN A 598 20.46 3.90 15.69
CA ASN A 598 20.48 4.82 14.56
C ASN A 598 21.26 6.11 14.92
N PHE A 599 22.09 6.59 13.99
CA PHE A 599 22.75 7.89 14.04
C PHE A 599 22.99 8.45 12.62
N ILE A 600 23.40 9.71 12.53
CA ILE A 600 23.72 10.37 11.25
C ILE A 600 25.19 10.08 10.89
N GLY A 601 25.43 9.38 9.79
CA GLY A 601 26.77 9.06 9.28
C GLY A 601 27.36 10.16 8.38
N GLU A 602 28.58 9.94 7.87
CA GLU A 602 29.35 10.93 7.08
C GLU A 602 28.61 11.50 5.85
N GLN A 603 27.69 10.74 5.25
CA GLN A 603 26.88 11.19 4.10
C GLN A 603 25.55 11.86 4.49
N ASN A 604 25.39 12.25 5.75
CA ASN A 604 24.14 12.75 6.34
C ASN A 604 22.96 11.75 6.18
N THR A 605 23.29 10.46 6.12
CA THR A 605 22.33 9.35 6.03
C THR A 605 22.11 8.73 7.40
N ASN A 606 20.88 8.31 7.67
CA ASN A 606 20.57 7.55 8.88
C ASN A 606 21.18 6.14 8.77
N THR A 607 22.18 5.85 9.60
CA THR A 607 22.95 4.61 9.56
C THR A 607 23.06 3.96 10.94
N LYS A 608 23.61 2.75 10.97
CA LYS A 608 23.85 1.92 12.15
C LYS A 608 25.30 1.43 12.08
N ILE A 609 25.95 1.24 13.23
CA ILE A 609 27.35 0.79 13.27
C ILE A 609 27.46 -0.58 12.59
N SER A 610 26.47 -1.46 12.74
CA SER A 610 26.43 -2.77 12.09
C SER A 610 26.59 -2.70 10.57
N ASN A 611 26.15 -1.62 9.92
CA ASN A 611 26.16 -1.53 8.46
C ASN A 611 27.58 -1.49 7.88
N SER A 612 28.52 -0.82 8.57
CA SER A 612 29.92 -0.77 8.15
C SER A 612 30.70 -2.01 8.58
N ILE A 613 30.38 -2.61 9.74
CA ILE A 613 31.11 -3.77 10.26
C ILE A 613 30.52 -5.16 9.91
N ALA A 614 29.32 -5.26 9.33
CA ALA A 614 28.63 -6.56 9.15
C ALA A 614 29.46 -7.61 8.39
N ASN A 615 30.09 -7.20 7.29
CA ASN A 615 30.94 -8.08 6.47
C ASN A 615 32.25 -8.46 7.17
N ASP A 616 32.69 -7.60 8.08
CA ASP A 616 34.02 -7.60 8.69
C ASP A 616 34.04 -8.33 10.05
N ILE A 617 32.93 -8.37 10.81
CA ILE A 617 32.82 -9.04 12.12
C ILE A 617 33.23 -10.51 12.07
N PHE A 618 32.88 -11.24 11.00
CA PHE A 618 33.26 -12.67 10.91
C PHE A 618 34.77 -12.82 10.71
N ILE A 619 35.39 -11.96 9.89
CA ILE A 619 36.84 -11.95 9.66
C ILE A 619 37.56 -11.63 10.98
N ALA A 620 37.09 -10.58 11.69
CA ALA A 620 37.57 -10.20 13.01
C ALA A 620 37.55 -11.36 14.02
N ALA A 621 36.44 -12.10 14.08
CA ALA A 621 36.30 -13.27 14.93
C ALA A 621 37.22 -14.43 14.50
N LYS A 622 37.29 -14.74 13.20
CA LYS A 622 38.04 -15.88 12.68
C LYS A 622 39.54 -15.69 12.72
N GLU A 623 40.03 -14.52 12.30
CA GLU A 623 41.45 -14.28 12.02
C GLU A 623 42.16 -13.55 13.17
N HIS A 624 41.42 -12.69 13.91
CA HIS A 624 41.96 -11.88 15.01
C HIS A 624 41.36 -12.26 16.39
N ASN A 625 40.54 -13.31 16.46
CA ASN A 625 39.90 -13.79 17.70
C ASN A 625 39.17 -12.65 18.46
N ILE A 626 38.59 -11.69 17.73
CA ILE A 626 37.84 -10.55 18.28
C ILE A 626 36.41 -11.02 18.55
N ALA A 627 35.93 -10.88 19.78
CA ALA A 627 34.59 -11.30 20.16
C ALA A 627 33.62 -10.11 20.10
N THR A 628 32.58 -10.16 19.28
CA THR A 628 31.62 -9.05 19.10
C THR A 628 30.31 -9.29 19.86
N TYR A 629 29.80 -8.29 20.59
CA TYR A 629 28.45 -8.25 21.12
C TYR A 629 27.66 -7.09 20.49
N LEU A 630 26.72 -7.41 19.60
CA LEU A 630 25.93 -6.40 18.88
C LEU A 630 24.58 -6.16 19.58
N ILE A 631 24.27 -4.91 19.91
CA ILE A 631 23.12 -4.54 20.74
C ILE A 631 22.30 -3.45 20.07
N GLY A 632 21.05 -3.76 19.72
CA GLY A 632 20.13 -2.88 19.01
C GLY A 632 19.39 -3.62 17.90
N ASP A 633 18.54 -2.92 17.16
CA ASP A 633 17.86 -3.46 15.98
C ASP A 633 18.87 -3.61 14.82
N HIS A 634 19.51 -4.77 14.68
CA HIS A 634 20.52 -5.01 13.65
C HIS A 634 19.99 -5.95 12.56
N ARG A 635 20.31 -5.63 11.30
CA ARG A 635 20.05 -6.51 10.15
C ARG A 635 21.30 -7.31 9.77
N VAL A 636 21.90 -8.00 10.74
CA VAL A 636 22.95 -8.94 10.37
C VAL A 636 22.32 -10.26 9.97
N GLU A 637 22.36 -10.52 8.66
CA GLU A 637 22.17 -11.86 8.10
C GLU A 637 23.15 -12.85 8.74
N PRO A 638 22.87 -14.17 8.74
CA PRO A 638 23.74 -15.14 9.41
C PRO A 638 25.20 -14.93 9.02
N PHE A 639 26.05 -14.62 10.00
CA PHE A 639 27.47 -14.33 9.81
C PHE A 639 28.18 -15.54 9.22
N VAL A 640 28.41 -15.55 7.91
CA VAL A 640 29.14 -16.63 7.26
C VAL A 640 29.91 -16.13 6.05
N ILE A 641 31.22 -16.41 6.01
CA ILE A 641 32.03 -16.15 4.82
C ILE A 641 31.64 -17.19 3.74
N PRO A 642 31.25 -16.77 2.53
CA PRO A 642 31.15 -17.69 1.40
C PRO A 642 32.54 -18.26 1.16
N ILE A 643 32.68 -19.58 1.27
CA ILE A 643 33.93 -20.23 0.87
C ILE A 643 34.10 -19.89 -0.62
N GLN A 644 35.25 -19.34 -1.05
CA GLN A 644 35.54 -19.08 -2.46
C GLN A 644 35.73 -20.40 -3.23
N GLN A 645 34.64 -21.13 -3.39
CA GLN A 645 34.45 -22.25 -4.29
C GLN A 645 33.33 -21.83 -5.22
N ARG A 646 33.46 -22.14 -6.52
CA ARG A 646 32.39 -21.87 -7.47
C ARG A 646 31.12 -22.55 -6.96
N PRO A 647 29.94 -21.89 -6.99
CA PRO A 647 28.68 -22.48 -6.55
C PRO A 647 28.55 -23.90 -7.10
N GLU A 648 28.42 -24.89 -6.22
CA GLU A 648 28.55 -26.28 -6.63
C GLU A 648 27.23 -26.71 -7.27
N VAL A 649 27.21 -26.70 -8.61
CA VAL A 649 26.03 -27.02 -9.42
C VAL A 649 25.68 -28.49 -9.26
N ILE A 650 24.65 -28.78 -8.45
CA ILE A 650 24.26 -30.16 -8.15
C ILE A 650 23.44 -30.73 -9.31
N LYS A 651 24.09 -31.58 -10.10
CA LYS A 651 23.46 -32.33 -11.20
C LYS A 651 23.04 -33.72 -10.73
N CYS A 652 21.81 -34.09 -11.04
CA CYS A 652 21.26 -35.41 -10.78
C CYS A 652 21.06 -36.15 -12.11
N SER A 653 21.63 -37.34 -12.24
CA SER A 653 21.20 -38.27 -13.29
C SER A 653 19.83 -38.86 -12.91
N THR A 654 18.91 -38.87 -13.87
CA THR A 654 17.59 -39.50 -13.70
C THR A 654 17.56 -40.79 -14.54
N PRO A 655 17.36 -41.97 -13.94
CA PRO A 655 17.20 -43.20 -14.72
C PRO A 655 15.96 -43.07 -15.63
N HIS A 656 16.12 -43.42 -16.91
CA HIS A 656 15.27 -43.04 -18.05
C HIS A 656 13.75 -43.34 -17.99
N ASN A 657 13.19 -43.92 -16.91
CA ASN A 657 11.80 -44.38 -16.88
C ASN A 657 11.03 -44.11 -15.57
N LYS A 658 11.38 -43.06 -14.81
CA LYS A 658 10.56 -42.59 -13.67
C LYS A 658 10.41 -41.06 -13.65
N PHE A 659 9.60 -40.55 -14.57
CA PHE A 659 9.01 -39.22 -14.41
C PHE A 659 7.85 -39.26 -13.39
N PHE A 660 7.64 -38.13 -12.71
CA PHE A 660 6.70 -37.88 -11.61
C PHE A 660 7.08 -38.44 -10.22
N THR A 661 7.02 -37.56 -9.22
CA THR A 661 7.20 -37.77 -7.75
C THR A 661 8.62 -37.88 -7.17
N CYS A 662 9.70 -37.60 -7.91
CA CYS A 662 10.95 -37.23 -7.24
C CYS A 662 10.81 -35.82 -6.65
N ASN A 663 10.69 -35.71 -5.33
CA ASN A 663 10.68 -34.42 -4.64
C ASN A 663 12.09 -33.80 -4.69
N LYS A 664 12.36 -33.05 -5.75
CA LYS A 664 13.68 -32.49 -6.09
C LYS A 664 14.24 -31.60 -4.97
N LYS A 665 13.38 -30.88 -4.24
CA LYS A 665 13.75 -30.07 -3.07
C LYS A 665 14.32 -30.95 -1.95
N ASN A 666 13.60 -31.97 -1.51
CA ASN A 666 14.08 -32.90 -0.49
C ASN A 666 15.39 -33.60 -0.88
N LYS A 667 15.60 -33.85 -2.18
CA LYS A 667 16.87 -34.43 -2.67
C LYS A 667 18.02 -33.43 -2.57
N LEU A 668 17.80 -32.16 -2.92
CA LEU A 668 18.79 -31.08 -2.76
C LEU A 668 19.13 -30.86 -1.27
N GLU A 669 18.12 -30.85 -0.40
CA GLU A 669 18.27 -30.79 1.07
C GLU A 669 19.08 -31.98 1.60
N THR A 670 18.72 -33.22 1.23
CA THR A 670 19.45 -34.43 1.63
C THR A 670 20.91 -34.40 1.14
N MET A 671 21.17 -33.83 -0.04
CA MET A 671 22.53 -33.67 -0.56
C MET A 671 23.31 -32.59 0.20
N ALA A 672 22.68 -31.46 0.55
CA ALA A 672 23.26 -30.42 1.40
C ALA A 672 23.61 -30.97 2.80
N GLU A 673 22.70 -31.71 3.43
CA GLU A 673 22.93 -32.36 4.74
C GLU A 673 24.10 -33.37 4.69
N ASN A 674 24.14 -34.23 3.67
CA ASN A 674 25.24 -35.19 3.49
C ASN A 674 26.57 -34.47 3.20
N TYR A 675 26.55 -33.35 2.50
CA TYR A 675 27.74 -32.55 2.23
C TYR A 675 28.26 -31.84 3.49
N ILE A 676 27.37 -31.22 4.28
CA ILE A 676 27.70 -30.70 5.62
C ILE A 676 28.31 -31.82 6.46
N LYS A 677 27.72 -33.02 6.45
CA LYS A 677 28.22 -34.17 7.21
C LYS A 677 29.63 -34.59 6.76
N ASP A 678 29.88 -34.72 5.47
CA ASP A 678 31.21 -35.05 4.92
C ASP A 678 32.26 -33.97 5.20
N ARG A 679 31.93 -32.68 5.04
CA ARG A 679 32.83 -31.57 5.35
C ARG A 679 33.13 -31.46 6.85
N SER A 680 32.13 -31.65 7.70
CA SER A 680 32.30 -31.69 9.16
C SER A 680 33.12 -32.92 9.60
N LEU A 681 33.00 -34.06 8.92
CA LEU A 681 33.87 -35.22 9.15
C LEU A 681 35.32 -34.96 8.75
N LYS A 682 35.55 -34.18 7.69
CA LYS A 682 36.90 -33.82 7.20
C LYS A 682 37.57 -32.73 8.04
N ASN A 683 36.81 -31.74 8.52
CA ASN A 683 37.29 -30.60 9.31
C ASN A 683 36.35 -30.35 10.52
N PRO A 684 36.36 -31.20 11.57
CA PRO A 684 35.41 -31.14 12.68
C PRO A 684 35.52 -29.87 13.55
N GLU A 685 36.64 -29.16 13.45
CA GLU A 685 36.82 -27.83 14.05
C GLU A 685 36.08 -26.69 13.32
N LYS A 686 35.55 -26.93 12.13
CA LYS A 686 34.81 -25.94 11.33
C LYS A 686 33.30 -26.24 11.37
N THR A 687 32.49 -25.21 11.57
CA THR A 687 31.05 -25.33 11.31
C THR A 687 30.81 -25.08 9.82
N TYR A 688 29.84 -25.77 9.23
CA TYR A 688 29.42 -25.51 7.85
C TYR A 688 27.94 -25.15 7.84
N ILE A 689 27.62 -24.06 7.14
CA ILE A 689 26.25 -23.64 6.85
C ILE A 689 26.10 -23.72 5.33
N THR A 690 24.98 -24.26 4.86
CA THR A 690 24.63 -24.23 3.44
C THR A 690 23.37 -23.39 3.24
N THR A 691 23.38 -22.52 2.25
CA THR A 691 22.13 -22.05 1.61
C THR A 691 22.01 -22.77 0.28
N TYR A 692 20.79 -22.97 -0.19
CA TYR A 692 20.55 -23.57 -1.50
C TYR A 692 19.52 -22.73 -2.25
N GLN A 693 19.88 -22.29 -3.46
CA GLN A 693 18.93 -21.68 -4.37
C GLN A 693 18.41 -22.79 -5.29
N PHE A 694 17.17 -23.21 -5.06
CA PHE A 694 16.48 -24.11 -5.97
C PHE A 694 16.19 -23.36 -7.28
N THR A 695 16.69 -23.88 -8.40
CA THR A 695 16.42 -23.33 -9.73
C THR A 695 15.26 -24.10 -10.36
N PRO A 696 14.01 -23.59 -10.34
CA PRO A 696 12.91 -24.25 -11.02
C PRO A 696 13.12 -24.17 -12.54
N HIS A 697 13.68 -25.22 -13.13
CA HIS A 697 13.78 -25.34 -14.58
C HIS A 697 12.39 -25.54 -15.21
N GLU A 698 11.74 -24.44 -15.57
CA GLU A 698 10.71 -24.46 -16.59
C GLU A 698 11.35 -24.71 -17.97
N LYS A 699 10.97 -25.81 -18.61
CA LYS A 699 11.21 -26.12 -20.03
C LYS A 699 12.70 -26.18 -20.45
N SER A 700 13.37 -27.27 -20.10
CA SER A 700 14.50 -27.79 -20.89
C SER A 700 14.28 -29.28 -21.24
N ALA A 701 14.93 -29.75 -22.30
CA ALA A 701 14.53 -30.92 -23.09
C ALA A 701 14.28 -32.21 -22.28
N ALA A 702 13.24 -32.96 -22.68
CA ALA A 702 12.84 -34.26 -22.10
C ALA A 702 13.87 -35.41 -22.25
N PHE A 703 15.07 -35.11 -22.77
CA PHE A 703 16.13 -36.06 -23.11
C PHE A 703 17.51 -35.65 -22.53
N ALA A 704 17.56 -34.77 -21.54
CA ALA A 704 18.80 -34.45 -20.83
C ALA A 704 19.10 -35.47 -19.73
N ASP A 705 20.19 -36.23 -19.88
CA ASP A 705 20.62 -37.27 -18.91
C ASP A 705 21.00 -36.72 -17.51
N LEU A 706 21.22 -35.41 -17.42
CA LEU A 706 21.62 -34.69 -16.22
C LEU A 706 20.69 -33.48 -16.02
N CYS A 707 19.92 -33.50 -14.93
CA CYS A 707 19.09 -32.39 -14.50
C CYS A 707 19.79 -31.61 -13.40
N GLU A 708 19.97 -30.30 -13.59
CA GLU A 708 20.44 -29.37 -12.56
C GLU A 708 19.34 -29.16 -11.51
N LEU A 709 19.66 -29.40 -10.23
CA LEU A 709 18.72 -29.26 -9.12
C LEU A 709 18.71 -27.85 -8.50
N GLY A 710 19.76 -27.08 -8.72
CA GLY A 710 19.98 -25.77 -8.12
C GLY A 710 21.44 -25.53 -7.75
N VAL A 711 21.69 -24.38 -7.14
CA VAL A 711 22.98 -23.98 -6.59
C VAL A 711 23.01 -24.29 -5.10
N LEU A 712 24.09 -24.92 -4.63
CA LEU A 712 24.41 -25.06 -3.21
C LEU A 712 25.58 -24.13 -2.88
N ASP A 713 25.31 -23.09 -2.09
CA ASP A 713 26.34 -22.19 -1.56
C ASP A 713 26.73 -22.65 -0.16
N ILE A 714 28.04 -22.76 0.06
CA ILE A 714 28.62 -23.38 1.24
C ILE A 714 29.51 -22.37 1.94
N TYR A 715 29.20 -22.15 3.21
CA TYR A 715 29.81 -21.12 4.01
C TYR A 715 30.50 -21.76 5.22
N GLU A 716 31.68 -21.25 5.54
CA GLU A 716 32.44 -21.67 6.71
C GLU A 716 31.98 -20.84 7.91
N GLY A 717 31.37 -21.49 8.90
CA GLY A 717 30.95 -20.90 10.17
C GLY A 717 32.00 -21.08 11.26
N LEU A 718 31.92 -20.25 12.31
CA LEU A 718 32.83 -20.29 13.45
C LEU A 718 32.77 -21.64 14.22
N PRO A 719 33.84 -22.06 14.91
CA PRO A 719 33.85 -23.28 15.71
C PRO A 719 32.78 -23.27 16.82
N ARG A 720 32.03 -24.37 16.99
CA ARG A 720 30.95 -24.47 18.01
C ARG A 720 31.41 -24.23 19.46
N ASN A 721 32.69 -24.44 19.75
CA ASN A 721 33.27 -24.20 21.08
C ASN A 721 33.72 -22.74 21.31
N LYS A 722 33.75 -21.89 20.27
CA LYS A 722 34.11 -20.47 20.34
C LYS A 722 32.91 -19.57 20.09
N LEU A 723 32.26 -19.10 21.15
CA LEU A 723 31.31 -17.98 21.03
C LEU A 723 32.14 -16.69 20.86
N LEU A 724 32.18 -16.18 19.63
CA LEU A 724 32.84 -14.90 19.29
C LEU A 724 31.86 -13.87 18.75
N ILE A 725 30.58 -14.21 18.59
CA ILE A 725 29.55 -13.28 18.16
C ILE A 725 28.29 -13.54 19.00
N ALA A 726 27.76 -12.49 19.64
CA ALA A 726 26.47 -12.49 20.29
C ALA A 726 25.65 -11.29 19.83
N THR A 727 24.33 -11.40 19.91
CA THR A 727 23.39 -10.39 19.44
C THR A 727 22.27 -10.15 20.45
N ARG A 728 21.78 -8.91 20.57
CA ARG A 728 20.60 -8.56 21.37
C ARG A 728 19.79 -7.50 20.63
N LYS A 729 18.52 -7.77 20.31
CA LYS A 729 17.66 -6.83 19.56
C LYS A 729 17.20 -5.63 20.37
N ASP A 730 17.04 -5.79 21.67
CA ASP A 730 16.54 -4.75 22.57
C ASP A 730 17.68 -3.83 23.04
N SER A 731 17.56 -2.52 22.82
CA SER A 731 18.51 -1.51 23.30
C SER A 731 18.15 -0.92 24.67
N ASN A 732 16.90 -1.04 25.13
CA ASN A 732 16.31 -0.13 26.11
C ASN A 732 16.09 -0.73 27.51
N HIS A 733 16.18 -2.06 27.67
CA HIS A 733 15.91 -2.72 28.94
C HIS A 733 17.15 -2.90 29.83
N TRP A 734 17.37 -1.94 30.73
CA TRP A 734 18.40 -1.96 31.79
C TRP A 734 18.26 -3.10 32.80
N ASP A 735 17.13 -3.80 32.83
CA ASP A 735 16.85 -4.88 33.78
C ASP A 735 17.57 -6.19 33.44
N LEU A 736 18.11 -6.31 32.22
CA LEU A 736 18.87 -7.47 31.76
C LEU A 736 20.34 -7.51 32.25
N LYS A 737 20.65 -6.85 33.39
CA LYS A 737 22.02 -6.71 33.93
C LYS A 737 22.78 -8.02 34.02
N GLN A 738 22.11 -9.09 34.45
CA GLN A 738 22.72 -10.41 34.57
C GLN A 738 22.96 -11.10 33.22
N HIS A 739 22.13 -10.82 32.21
CA HIS A 739 22.29 -11.37 30.87
C HIS A 739 23.51 -10.75 30.18
N ASP A 740 23.61 -9.42 30.14
CA ASP A 740 24.75 -8.74 29.53
C ASP A 740 26.05 -9.08 30.24
N LEU A 741 26.04 -9.08 31.58
CA LEU A 741 27.19 -9.47 32.39
C LEU A 741 27.63 -10.90 32.07
N PHE A 742 26.70 -11.84 31.87
CA PHE A 742 27.01 -13.20 31.46
C PHE A 742 27.49 -13.31 30.01
N VAL A 743 26.84 -12.64 29.06
CA VAL A 743 27.23 -12.69 27.64
C VAL A 743 28.61 -12.09 27.44
N THR A 744 28.90 -10.94 28.04
CA THR A 744 30.25 -10.34 28.00
C THR A 744 31.26 -11.25 28.72
N ALA A 745 30.92 -11.82 29.88
CA ALA A 745 31.77 -12.82 30.55
C ALA A 745 31.98 -14.10 29.73
N LYS A 746 31.08 -14.43 28.82
CA LYS A 746 31.14 -15.59 27.91
C LYS A 746 31.95 -15.29 26.65
N LEU A 747 31.97 -14.04 26.19
CA LEU A 747 32.74 -13.57 25.03
C LEU A 747 34.22 -13.29 25.35
N LEU A 748 34.60 -13.05 26.61
CA LEU A 748 36.01 -12.97 27.01
C LEU A 748 36.81 -14.21 26.55
N SER A 749 38.13 -14.10 26.43
CA SER A 749 38.99 -15.28 26.29
C SER A 749 38.99 -16.11 27.58
N PHE A 750 39.23 -17.42 27.48
CA PHE A 750 39.19 -18.33 28.63
C PHE A 750 40.26 -17.99 29.68
N SER A 751 41.46 -17.63 29.23
CA SER A 751 42.55 -17.10 30.05
C SER A 751 42.13 -15.88 30.86
N ARG A 752 41.47 -14.90 30.22
CA ARG A 752 40.94 -13.72 30.91
C ARG A 752 39.83 -14.05 31.90
N LYS A 753 38.95 -15.02 31.61
CA LYS A 753 37.94 -15.47 32.59
C LYS A 753 38.60 -16.01 33.86
N ILE A 754 39.65 -16.83 33.72
CA ILE A 754 40.39 -17.39 34.86
C ILE A 754 41.11 -16.28 35.64
N GLN A 755 41.86 -15.41 34.95
CA GLN A 755 42.55 -14.27 35.59
C GLN A 755 41.55 -13.37 36.33
N ASN A 756 40.46 -13.00 35.68
CA ASN A 756 39.43 -12.14 36.24
C ASN A 756 38.64 -12.83 37.37
N TYR A 757 38.49 -14.15 37.37
CA TYR A 757 37.85 -14.88 38.48
C TYR A 757 38.59 -14.66 39.81
N PHE A 758 39.93 -14.55 39.76
CA PHE A 758 40.76 -14.30 40.93
C PHE A 758 40.84 -12.82 41.33
N ASN A 759 40.44 -11.87 40.47
CA ASN A 759 40.36 -10.44 40.81
C ASN A 759 39.41 -10.21 42.02
N PRO A 760 39.83 -9.52 43.10
CA PRO A 760 38.98 -9.27 44.26
C PRO A 760 37.65 -8.55 43.96
N LYS A 761 37.62 -7.72 42.90
CA LYS A 761 36.44 -6.89 42.54
C LYS A 761 35.43 -7.60 41.63
N SER A 762 35.74 -8.79 41.12
CA SER A 762 34.92 -9.46 40.11
C SER A 762 33.78 -10.32 40.69
N ASP A 763 32.69 -10.40 39.94
CA ASP A 763 31.60 -11.34 40.19
C ASP A 763 32.02 -12.77 39.79
N THR A 764 32.52 -13.50 40.79
CA THR A 764 32.89 -14.91 40.65
C THR A 764 31.72 -15.83 40.30
N SER A 765 30.46 -15.42 40.50
CA SER A 765 29.32 -16.26 40.18
C SER A 765 29.08 -16.31 38.68
N VAL A 766 29.13 -15.16 38.01
CA VAL A 766 28.98 -15.05 36.56
C VAL A 766 30.20 -15.56 35.82
N LEU A 767 31.42 -15.21 36.25
CA LEU A 767 32.66 -15.74 35.67
C LEU A 767 32.76 -17.27 35.87
N GLY A 768 32.34 -17.79 37.03
CA GLY A 768 32.29 -19.24 37.26
C GLY A 768 31.29 -19.92 36.32
N ALA A 769 30.09 -19.35 36.15
CA ALA A 769 29.10 -19.86 35.21
C ALA A 769 29.60 -19.84 33.75
N SER A 770 30.30 -18.78 33.32
CA SER A 770 30.84 -18.70 31.95
C SER A 770 31.96 -19.72 31.72
N ILE A 771 32.85 -19.93 32.70
CA ILE A 771 33.90 -20.98 32.66
C ILE A 771 33.28 -22.38 32.56
N LEU A 772 32.27 -22.71 33.39
CA LEU A 772 31.56 -24.00 33.29
C LEU A 772 30.91 -24.18 31.92
N SER A 773 30.28 -23.13 31.40
CA SER A 773 29.64 -23.12 30.09
C SER A 773 30.65 -23.35 28.96
N ASP A 774 31.86 -22.80 29.05
CA ASP A 774 32.92 -23.03 28.05
C ASP A 774 33.45 -24.45 28.08
N LEU A 775 33.76 -24.98 29.27
CA LEU A 775 34.21 -26.35 29.45
C LEU A 775 33.15 -27.36 28.97
N CYS A 776 31.87 -27.04 29.16
CA CYS A 776 30.76 -27.84 28.64
C CYS A 776 30.59 -27.71 27.12
N ASN A 777 30.82 -26.53 26.53
CA ASN A 777 30.86 -26.34 25.08
C ASN A 777 32.00 -27.13 24.42
N GLU A 778 33.22 -27.07 24.99
CA GLU A 778 34.38 -27.84 24.52
C GLU A 778 34.08 -29.34 24.57
N PHE A 779 33.61 -29.83 25.72
CA PHE A 779 33.19 -31.23 25.90
C PHE A 779 32.10 -31.63 24.91
N MET A 780 31.01 -30.86 24.80
CA MET A 780 29.88 -31.20 23.94
C MET A 780 30.25 -31.24 22.47
N THR A 781 31.08 -30.29 22.00
CA THR A 781 31.61 -30.23 20.63
C THR A 781 32.30 -31.54 20.28
N TYR A 782 33.36 -31.92 21.03
CA TYR A 782 34.08 -33.15 20.75
C TYR A 782 33.28 -34.43 21.02
N SER A 783 32.19 -34.35 21.78
CA SER A 783 31.30 -35.49 22.02
C SER A 783 30.32 -35.77 20.87
N LEU A 784 30.02 -34.79 20.01
CA LEU A 784 28.97 -34.89 18.99
C LEU A 784 29.46 -35.41 17.64
N ASP A 785 30.76 -35.33 17.37
CA ASP A 785 31.35 -35.89 16.15
C ASP A 785 31.20 -37.43 16.13
N GLU A 786 30.82 -37.99 14.98
CA GLU A 786 30.80 -39.45 14.77
C GLU A 786 32.24 -39.98 14.57
N TRP A 787 33.02 -40.07 15.66
CA TRP A 787 34.38 -40.63 15.64
C TRP A 787 34.36 -42.14 15.31
N LYS A 788 34.31 -42.47 14.01
CA LYS A 788 34.23 -43.85 13.49
C LYS A 788 35.58 -44.55 13.32
N THR A 789 36.70 -43.87 13.53
CA THR A 789 38.06 -44.41 13.34
C THR A 789 38.88 -44.36 14.64
N ASN A 790 39.88 -45.24 14.73
CA ASN A 790 40.81 -45.40 15.88
C ASN A 790 41.61 -44.12 16.17
N THR A 791 40.96 -43.16 16.80
CA THR A 791 41.58 -41.90 17.19
C THR A 791 42.32 -42.12 18.49
N ASN A 792 43.66 -42.06 18.45
CA ASN A 792 44.50 -42.15 19.63
C ASN A 792 44.08 -41.09 20.67
N GLU A 793 43.98 -41.50 21.93
CA GLU A 793 43.70 -40.67 23.11
C GLU A 793 44.53 -39.37 23.12
N GLU A 794 45.77 -39.43 22.66
CA GLU A 794 46.69 -38.30 22.50
C GLU A 794 46.13 -37.17 21.62
N LYS A 795 45.42 -37.49 20.52
CA LYS A 795 44.78 -36.51 19.62
C LYS A 795 43.52 -35.89 20.21
N LEU A 796 42.90 -36.55 21.20
CA LEU A 796 41.80 -35.98 21.97
C LEU A 796 42.34 -35.10 23.12
N ARG A 797 43.40 -35.54 23.80
CA ARG A 797 44.15 -34.75 24.77
C ARG A 797 44.71 -33.46 24.16
N SER A 798 45.18 -33.47 22.91
CA SER A 798 45.65 -32.24 22.25
C SER A 798 44.52 -31.25 21.97
N LYS A 799 43.29 -31.71 21.73
CA LYS A 799 42.10 -30.89 21.44
C LYS A 799 41.38 -30.32 22.67
N LEU A 800 41.50 -30.92 23.86
CA LEU A 800 40.89 -30.42 25.11
C LEU A 800 41.70 -29.27 25.73
N THR A 801 41.76 -28.15 25.02
CA THR A 801 42.55 -26.95 25.34
C THR A 801 42.05 -26.19 26.57
N LEU A 802 40.76 -25.91 26.68
CA LEU A 802 40.20 -25.14 27.80
C LEU A 802 40.25 -25.96 29.09
N MET A 803 39.98 -27.26 29.01
CA MET A 803 40.12 -28.15 30.17
C MET A 803 41.57 -28.24 30.66
N LYS A 804 42.57 -28.25 29.76
CA LYS A 804 43.98 -28.17 30.14
C LYS A 804 44.29 -26.86 30.87
N GLU A 805 43.86 -25.74 30.31
CA GLU A 805 44.10 -24.41 30.90
C GLU A 805 43.42 -24.26 32.27
N PHE A 806 42.20 -24.76 32.42
CA PHE A 806 41.46 -24.79 33.69
C PHE A 806 42.18 -25.59 34.78
N LEU A 807 42.77 -26.73 34.42
CA LEU A 807 43.44 -27.63 35.36
C LEU A 807 44.93 -27.30 35.58
N ALA A 808 45.52 -26.45 34.72
CA ALA A 808 46.87 -25.91 34.90
C ALA A 808 46.98 -24.88 36.04
N VAL A 809 45.85 -24.34 36.52
CA VAL A 809 45.82 -23.40 37.65
C VAL A 809 46.23 -24.11 38.94
N HIS A 810 47.44 -23.84 39.44
CA HIS A 810 47.94 -24.47 40.66
C HIS A 810 47.24 -23.91 41.90
N TYR A 811 46.85 -24.80 42.82
CA TYR A 811 46.12 -24.41 44.04
C TYR A 811 46.90 -23.46 44.98
N SER A 812 48.22 -23.40 44.84
CA SER A 812 49.11 -22.43 45.50
C SER A 812 48.91 -21.00 45.02
N GLU A 813 48.62 -20.81 43.72
CA GLU A 813 48.52 -19.50 43.05
C GLU A 813 47.17 -18.82 43.31
N ILE A 814 46.15 -19.61 43.66
CA ILE A 814 44.80 -19.11 43.93
C ILE A 814 44.79 -18.25 45.21
N PRO A 815 44.33 -16.99 45.17
CA PRO A 815 44.20 -16.15 46.36
C PRO A 815 43.34 -16.82 47.44
N HIS A 816 43.76 -16.75 48.71
CA HIS A 816 43.11 -17.47 49.82
C HIS A 816 41.59 -17.28 49.88
N ALA A 817 41.12 -16.03 49.69
CA ALA A 817 39.69 -15.69 49.66
C ALA A 817 38.88 -16.36 48.52
N LYS A 818 39.54 -16.79 47.44
CA LYS A 818 38.93 -17.40 46.25
C LYS A 818 39.03 -18.94 46.24
N LYS A 819 39.91 -19.55 47.06
CA LYS A 819 40.15 -21.01 47.08
C LYS A 819 38.86 -21.84 47.25
N LYS A 820 37.98 -21.45 48.18
CA LYS A 820 36.69 -22.13 48.40
C LYS A 820 35.77 -22.07 47.18
N ASN A 821 35.73 -20.94 46.49
CA ASN A 821 34.89 -20.75 45.29
C ASN A 821 35.45 -21.55 44.10
N TRP A 822 36.78 -21.60 43.94
CA TRP A 822 37.42 -22.42 42.91
C TRP A 822 37.22 -23.92 43.15
N VAL A 823 37.39 -24.40 44.39
CA VAL A 823 37.06 -25.80 44.76
C VAL A 823 35.61 -26.13 44.44
N LYS A 824 34.67 -25.22 44.75
CA LYS A 824 33.26 -25.36 44.36
C LYS A 824 33.10 -25.42 42.83
N LEU A 825 33.81 -24.58 42.06
CA LEU A 825 33.77 -24.56 40.60
C LEU A 825 34.27 -25.89 39.99
N VAL A 826 35.39 -26.42 40.49
CA VAL A 826 35.93 -27.75 40.06
C VAL A 826 34.93 -28.87 40.40
N LEU A 827 34.28 -28.82 41.57
CA LEU A 827 33.25 -29.79 41.95
C LEU A 827 31.96 -29.65 41.11
N GLU A 828 31.55 -28.45 40.73
CA GLU A 828 30.41 -28.22 39.83
C GLU A 828 30.73 -28.78 38.43
N TYR A 829 31.93 -28.53 37.89
CA TYR A 829 32.37 -29.11 36.62
C TYR A 829 32.40 -30.64 36.67
N LYS A 830 33.00 -31.22 37.71
CA LYS A 830 33.03 -32.67 37.95
C LYS A 830 31.61 -33.26 37.95
N TYR A 831 30.67 -32.66 38.68
CA TYR A 831 29.29 -33.11 38.75
C TYR A 831 28.63 -33.08 37.36
N ILE A 832 28.81 -31.99 36.61
CA ILE A 832 28.25 -31.85 35.26
C ILE A 832 28.84 -32.91 34.32
N LEU A 833 30.15 -33.17 34.34
CA LEU A 833 30.77 -34.26 33.57
C LEU A 833 30.15 -35.62 33.91
N GLU A 834 30.04 -35.98 35.19
CA GLU A 834 29.47 -37.25 35.65
C GLU A 834 28.03 -37.47 35.13
N HIS A 835 27.23 -36.40 35.06
CA HIS A 835 25.83 -36.44 34.62
C HIS A 835 25.66 -36.34 33.09
N LEU A 836 26.54 -35.62 32.37
CA LEU A 836 26.58 -35.62 30.91
C LEU A 836 27.06 -36.96 30.33
N LEU A 837 27.93 -37.68 31.04
CA LEU A 837 28.47 -38.98 30.60
C LEU A 837 27.47 -40.14 30.79
N THR A 838 26.76 -40.18 31.91
CA THR A 838 25.71 -41.21 32.17
C THR A 838 24.57 -41.17 31.16
N LEU A 839 24.37 -40.05 30.46
CA LEU A 839 23.41 -39.90 29.37
C LEU A 839 23.81 -40.58 28.05
N LYS A 840 25.11 -40.79 27.79
CA LYS A 840 25.59 -41.30 26.48
C LYS A 840 25.59 -42.81 26.33
N GLN A 841 25.48 -43.58 27.41
CA GLN A 841 25.39 -45.05 27.35
C GLN A 841 24.08 -45.59 26.75
N LYS A 842 23.08 -44.72 26.48
CA LYS A 842 21.79 -45.08 25.85
C LYS A 842 21.67 -44.70 24.37
N LEU A 843 22.71 -44.12 23.77
CA LEU A 843 22.78 -43.85 22.33
C LEU A 843 23.96 -44.63 21.75
N SER A 844 23.80 -45.21 20.56
CA SER A 844 24.64 -46.26 19.97
C SER A 844 26.05 -45.80 19.54
N PHE A 845 26.84 -45.27 20.47
CA PHE A 845 28.23 -44.87 20.27
C PHE A 845 29.19 -46.05 20.49
N ASN A 846 30.34 -46.00 19.83
CA ASN A 846 31.43 -46.92 20.09
C ASN A 846 31.98 -46.68 21.51
N ALA A 847 32.07 -47.74 22.33
CA ALA A 847 32.18 -47.61 23.80
C ALA A 847 33.48 -46.95 24.29
N THR A 848 34.50 -46.84 23.44
CA THR A 848 35.83 -46.30 23.74
C THR A 848 35.85 -44.79 23.96
N VAL A 849 35.18 -43.98 23.14
CA VAL A 849 35.32 -42.51 23.21
C VAL A 849 34.78 -41.91 24.52
N PRO A 850 33.57 -42.27 25.02
CA PRO A 850 33.11 -41.77 26.32
C PRO A 850 34.01 -42.22 27.48
N ALA A 851 34.58 -43.43 27.41
CA ALA A 851 35.50 -43.95 28.43
C ALA A 851 36.81 -43.15 28.46
N VAL A 852 37.38 -42.81 27.30
CA VAL A 852 38.59 -41.98 27.19
C VAL A 852 38.35 -40.57 27.72
N ILE A 853 37.25 -39.90 27.32
CA ILE A 853 36.96 -38.54 27.83
C ILE A 853 36.75 -38.56 29.35
N ASN A 854 36.01 -39.54 29.87
CA ASN A 854 35.81 -39.74 31.30
C ASN A 854 37.15 -39.96 32.03
N HIS A 855 38.03 -40.78 31.46
CA HIS A 855 39.37 -41.02 32.00
C HIS A 855 40.19 -39.73 32.05
N ILE A 856 40.32 -39.00 30.94
CA ILE A 856 41.12 -37.77 30.89
C ILE A 856 40.58 -36.73 31.90
N GLY A 857 39.28 -36.41 31.84
CA GLY A 857 38.68 -35.36 32.67
C GLY A 857 38.67 -35.69 34.17
N LEU A 858 38.13 -36.86 34.55
CA LEU A 858 38.04 -37.21 35.98
C LEU A 858 39.40 -37.59 36.58
N ALA A 859 40.35 -38.15 35.82
CA ALA A 859 41.69 -38.39 36.34
C ALA A 859 42.44 -37.07 36.59
N ALA A 860 42.37 -36.11 35.66
CA ALA A 860 43.02 -34.82 35.84
C ALA A 860 42.41 -34.03 37.03
N ILE A 861 41.09 -34.05 37.21
CA ILE A 861 40.43 -33.48 38.41
C ILE A 861 40.88 -34.20 39.70
N LYS A 862 41.04 -35.53 39.69
CA LYS A 862 41.57 -36.28 40.85
C LYS A 862 43.01 -35.91 41.19
N VAL A 863 43.88 -35.72 40.19
CA VAL A 863 45.25 -35.25 40.37
C VAL A 863 45.24 -33.85 40.98
N TRP A 864 44.44 -32.93 40.44
CA TRP A 864 44.31 -31.57 40.95
C TRP A 864 43.88 -31.53 42.42
N PHE A 865 42.88 -32.32 42.84
CA PHE A 865 42.48 -32.41 44.26
C PHE A 865 43.57 -32.96 45.17
N LYS A 866 44.36 -33.94 44.69
CA LYS A 866 45.48 -34.52 45.43
C LYS A 866 46.60 -33.49 45.66
N GLU A 867 46.95 -32.73 44.62
CA GLU A 867 47.94 -31.64 44.71
C GLU A 867 47.46 -30.49 45.60
N ALA A 868 46.18 -30.13 45.49
CA ALA A 868 45.56 -29.09 46.29
C ALA A 868 45.43 -29.44 47.79
N LYS A 869 45.72 -30.69 48.19
CA LYS A 869 45.55 -31.23 49.57
C LYS A 869 44.14 -30.98 50.12
N VAL A 870 43.13 -30.95 49.25
CA VAL A 870 41.74 -30.75 49.64
C VAL A 870 41.21 -32.04 50.25
N GLY A 871 40.96 -32.05 51.56
CA GLY A 871 40.52 -33.22 52.31
C GLY A 871 39.12 -33.73 51.94
N GLU A 872 38.73 -34.85 52.53
CA GLU A 872 37.47 -35.57 52.24
C GLU A 872 36.18 -34.77 52.58
N ASP A 873 36.30 -33.66 53.31
CA ASP A 873 35.19 -32.74 53.61
C ASP A 873 34.78 -31.82 52.43
N THR A 874 35.05 -32.25 51.19
CA THR A 874 34.31 -31.76 50.02
C THR A 874 32.88 -32.32 49.95
N SER A 875 32.58 -33.33 50.75
CA SER A 875 31.28 -34.00 50.85
C SER A 875 30.11 -33.04 51.10
N ALA A 876 30.28 -32.01 51.94
CA ALA A 876 29.25 -31.00 52.18
C ALA A 876 28.99 -30.12 50.95
N LEU A 877 30.04 -29.65 50.27
CA LEU A 877 29.93 -28.87 49.03
C LEU A 877 29.32 -29.71 47.89
N TYR A 878 29.73 -30.97 47.73
CA TYR A 878 29.17 -31.85 46.70
C TYR A 878 27.68 -32.17 46.95
N LYS A 879 27.23 -32.28 48.22
CA LYS A 879 25.80 -32.34 48.55
C LYS A 879 25.03 -31.08 48.14
N GLN A 880 25.58 -29.88 48.37
CA GLN A 880 24.98 -28.63 47.91
C GLN A 880 24.89 -28.56 46.37
N ILE A 881 25.94 -28.98 45.68
CA ILE A 881 26.01 -29.04 44.21
C ILE A 881 24.98 -30.04 43.66
N LYS A 882 24.85 -31.23 44.28
CA LYS A 882 23.83 -32.22 43.95
C LYS A 882 22.41 -31.70 44.20
N SER A 883 22.19 -30.90 45.23
CA SER A 883 20.88 -30.23 45.46
C SER A 883 20.59 -29.16 44.41
N LYS A 884 21.59 -28.35 44.06
CA LYS A 884 21.52 -27.29 43.02
C LYS A 884 21.19 -27.84 41.63
N TRP A 885 21.78 -28.97 41.24
CA TRP A 885 21.68 -29.48 39.86
C TRP A 885 20.84 -30.76 39.72
N GLY A 886 20.72 -31.58 40.76
CA GLY A 886 20.11 -32.92 40.69
C GLY A 886 18.59 -32.97 40.57
N HIS A 887 17.92 -31.82 40.64
CA HIS A 887 16.48 -31.70 40.34
C HIS A 887 16.20 -31.35 38.87
N LEU A 888 17.22 -30.94 38.10
CA LEU A 888 17.08 -30.64 36.68
C LEU A 888 17.21 -31.91 35.85
N ASP A 889 16.28 -32.14 34.93
CA ASP A 889 16.44 -33.21 33.94
C ASP A 889 17.56 -32.89 32.92
N ARG A 890 17.85 -33.85 32.04
CA ARG A 890 18.83 -33.74 30.94
C ARG A 890 18.75 -32.39 30.20
N LYS A 891 17.57 -32.03 29.73
CA LYS A 891 17.34 -30.90 28.84
C LYS A 891 17.51 -29.61 29.63
N HIS A 892 16.94 -29.55 30.84
CA HIS A 892 17.05 -28.39 31.71
C HIS A 892 18.47 -28.19 32.28
N LEU A 893 19.23 -29.25 32.57
CA LEU A 893 20.64 -29.14 32.99
C LEU A 893 21.50 -28.58 31.86
N LEU A 894 21.37 -29.13 30.64
CA LEU A 894 22.06 -28.60 29.46
C LEU A 894 21.64 -27.16 29.17
N GLN A 895 20.34 -26.84 29.22
CA GLN A 895 19.86 -25.46 29.04
C GLN A 895 20.36 -24.52 30.15
N THR A 896 20.45 -24.95 31.41
CA THR A 896 20.89 -24.06 32.50
C THR A 896 22.41 -23.80 32.46
N VAL A 897 23.21 -24.78 32.03
CA VAL A 897 24.69 -24.65 31.93
C VAL A 897 25.11 -24.00 30.61
N LEU A 898 24.42 -24.27 29.51
CA LEU A 898 24.74 -23.73 28.18
C LEU A 898 23.99 -22.43 27.86
N ALA A 899 22.84 -22.19 28.51
CA ALA A 899 21.98 -21.05 28.23
C ALA A 899 21.38 -20.37 29.50
N PRO A 900 22.18 -19.55 30.21
CA PRO A 900 21.72 -18.30 30.84
C PRO A 900 21.27 -17.25 29.80
N ILE A 901 20.70 -17.73 28.69
CA ILE A 901 20.67 -17.07 27.40
C ILE A 901 19.30 -17.31 26.75
N PRO A 902 18.34 -16.37 26.88
CA PRO A 902 17.23 -16.23 25.96
C PRO A 902 17.72 -15.54 24.68
N LEU A 903 18.63 -16.18 23.94
CA LEU A 903 18.93 -15.75 22.57
C LEU A 903 17.86 -16.30 21.64
N GLU A 904 17.47 -15.50 20.64
CA GLU A 904 17.10 -16.04 19.34
C GLU A 904 18.34 -16.64 18.63
N ILE A 905 18.98 -17.66 19.22
CA ILE A 905 19.77 -18.56 18.38
C ILE A 905 18.71 -19.32 17.58
N LYS A 906 18.64 -19.07 16.27
CA LYS A 906 18.04 -20.01 15.31
C LYS A 906 18.89 -21.30 15.31
N SER A 907 18.83 -22.07 16.39
CA SER A 907 19.49 -23.39 16.52
C SER A 907 18.64 -24.49 15.89
N ASN A 908 17.42 -24.17 15.46
CA ASN A 908 16.67 -24.95 14.49
C ASN A 908 17.23 -24.68 13.08
N PHE A 909 18.45 -25.17 12.82
CA PHE A 909 18.87 -25.54 11.47
C PHE A 909 18.39 -26.99 11.20
N THR A 910 17.07 -27.14 11.19
CA THR A 910 16.37 -28.10 10.32
C THR A 910 15.55 -27.27 9.34
N ALA A 911 15.32 -27.77 8.12
CA ALA A 911 14.81 -26.97 7.00
C ALA A 911 13.37 -26.41 7.17
N ASP A 912 12.68 -26.74 8.27
CA ASP A 912 11.23 -26.57 8.44
C ASP A 912 10.74 -25.14 8.79
N LYS A 913 11.62 -24.13 8.88
CA LYS A 913 11.23 -22.75 9.25
C LYS A 913 11.75 -21.62 8.35
N PHE A 914 11.89 -21.92 7.05
CA PHE A 914 11.68 -20.92 5.99
C PHE A 914 10.32 -21.17 5.32
N ILE A 915 9.25 -20.76 6.02
CA ILE A 915 7.88 -20.68 5.49
C ILE A 915 7.28 -19.38 6.03
N ASP A 916 7.54 -18.27 5.33
CA ASP A 916 6.45 -17.32 5.09
C ASP A 916 5.57 -17.96 4.03
N LYS A 917 4.26 -17.96 4.26
CA LYS A 917 3.31 -18.77 3.47
C LYS A 917 2.41 -17.95 2.55
N ASP A 918 2.63 -16.64 2.52
CA ASP A 918 1.79 -15.66 1.84
C ASP A 918 2.60 -14.93 0.75
N ASP A 919 2.92 -15.63 -0.33
CA ASP A 919 2.84 -15.11 -1.70
C ASP A 919 3.11 -16.24 -2.72
N PHE A 920 2.53 -16.10 -3.92
CA PHE A 920 2.48 -17.08 -5.04
C PHE A 920 1.49 -18.25 -4.90
N ASP A 921 0.20 -17.95 -5.15
CA ASP A 921 -0.62 -18.84 -5.98
C ASP A 921 -1.67 -18.03 -6.78
N ASN A 922 -1.53 -17.97 -8.12
CA ASN A 922 -2.61 -17.70 -9.09
C ASN A 922 -2.07 -17.60 -10.54
N THR A 923 -2.23 -18.67 -11.33
CA THR A 923 -2.90 -18.65 -12.65
C THR A 923 -2.88 -20.05 -13.30
N TYR A 924 -4.02 -20.75 -13.31
CA TYR A 924 -4.63 -21.40 -14.49
C TYR A 924 -5.95 -22.14 -14.10
N VAL A 925 -6.77 -22.48 -15.10
CA VAL A 925 -8.24 -22.71 -15.02
C VAL A 925 -8.57 -23.97 -15.86
N LYS A 926 -9.47 -24.94 -15.56
CA LYS A 926 -10.79 -25.09 -14.85
C LYS A 926 -10.92 -26.60 -14.41
N PRO A 927 -12.08 -27.24 -14.04
CA PRO A 927 -13.44 -26.77 -13.70
C PRO A 927 -14.16 -27.44 -12.47
N ARG A 928 -15.28 -26.81 -12.05
CA ARG A 928 -16.52 -27.36 -11.41
C ARG A 928 -16.45 -28.40 -10.26
N ALA A 929 -16.89 -27.97 -9.08
CA ALA A 929 -18.02 -28.57 -8.33
C ALA A 929 -18.66 -27.53 -7.38
N GLU A 930 -19.86 -27.80 -6.87
CA GLU A 930 -20.73 -26.84 -6.17
C GLU A 930 -20.59 -26.88 -4.64
N MET A 931 -20.65 -25.74 -3.94
CA MET A 931 -21.76 -25.41 -3.02
C MET A 931 -21.56 -24.11 -2.19
N LYS A 932 -22.58 -23.24 -2.24
CA LYS A 932 -23.21 -22.47 -1.14
C LYS A 932 -22.34 -21.64 -0.17
N GLY A 933 -22.36 -20.31 -0.41
CA GLY A 933 -22.93 -19.34 0.54
C GLY A 933 -22.00 -18.59 1.50
N PHE A 934 -21.70 -17.33 1.20
CA PHE A 934 -22.31 -16.15 1.87
C PHE A 934 -21.91 -14.83 1.18
N SER A 935 -22.72 -13.78 1.35
CA SER A 935 -22.57 -12.44 0.77
C SER A 935 -22.05 -11.44 1.82
N LEU A 936 -21.13 -10.51 1.55
CA LEU A 936 -21.29 -9.15 0.98
C LEU A 936 -19.87 -8.52 0.98
N PHE A 937 -19.35 -7.82 -0.03
CA PHE A 937 -19.75 -6.48 -0.48
C PHE A 937 -19.29 -6.25 -1.94
N LYS A 938 -20.02 -5.45 -2.71
CA LYS A 938 -19.62 -5.01 -4.07
C LYS A 938 -19.16 -3.54 -4.05
N LYS A 939 -18.12 -3.22 -4.82
CA LYS A 939 -18.05 -1.97 -5.60
C LYS A 939 -17.32 -2.23 -6.93
N GLN A 940 -17.80 -1.60 -8.00
CA GLN A 940 -17.47 -1.99 -9.38
C GLN A 940 -16.15 -1.39 -9.88
N VAL A 941 -15.58 -2.08 -10.88
CA VAL A 941 -14.42 -1.70 -11.70
C VAL A 941 -14.93 -1.18 -13.05
N SER A 942 -14.24 -0.21 -13.65
CA SER A 942 -13.96 -0.26 -15.09
C SER A 942 -12.70 0.53 -15.47
N PRO A 943 -11.95 0.14 -16.52
CA PRO A 943 -10.52 0.48 -16.64
C PRO A 943 -10.16 1.29 -17.90
N THR A 944 -9.01 1.98 -17.89
CA THR A 944 -8.15 2.19 -19.08
C THR A 944 -6.83 2.88 -18.72
N LYS A 945 -5.70 2.22 -19.01
CA LYS A 945 -4.59 2.76 -19.82
C LYS A 945 -3.46 1.73 -19.97
N GLN A 946 -3.00 1.56 -21.21
CA GLN A 946 -1.81 0.78 -21.53
C GLN A 946 -0.55 1.56 -21.14
N ILE A 947 0.49 0.87 -20.69
CA ILE A 947 1.84 1.42 -20.54
C ILE A 947 2.70 0.89 -21.68
N GLN A 948 3.34 1.80 -22.40
CA GLN A 948 4.14 1.52 -23.58
C GLN A 948 5.61 1.44 -23.17
N TYR A 949 6.27 0.32 -23.48
CA TYR A 949 7.71 0.16 -23.23
C TYR A 949 8.52 0.97 -24.27
N HIS A 950 9.38 1.86 -23.80
CA HIS A 950 10.52 2.33 -24.59
C HIS A 950 11.80 1.63 -24.12
N ARG A 951 12.45 0.91 -25.04
CA ARG A 951 13.90 0.70 -24.98
C ARG A 951 14.56 2.01 -25.39
N ASP A 952 15.68 2.38 -24.76
CA ASP A 952 16.97 2.28 -25.44
C ASP A 952 18.19 2.80 -24.62
N HIS A 953 19.36 2.31 -25.04
CA HIS A 953 20.73 2.76 -24.77
C HIS A 953 21.50 2.23 -23.54
N CYS A 954 22.44 1.34 -23.85
CA CYS A 954 23.62 1.05 -23.05
C CYS A 954 24.60 2.24 -23.07
N ILE A 955 25.37 2.40 -22.00
CA ILE A 955 26.62 3.19 -22.00
C ILE A 955 27.76 2.28 -21.59
N PHE A 956 28.81 2.22 -22.43
CA PHE A 956 30.13 1.76 -22.03
C PHE A 956 30.99 2.97 -21.68
N THR A 957 31.89 2.78 -20.72
CA THR A 957 32.83 3.77 -20.18
C THR A 957 33.74 4.42 -21.24
N LYS A 958 33.91 5.74 -21.14
CA LYS A 958 35.22 6.30 -20.80
C LYS A 958 35.09 7.66 -20.10
#